data_AF-A0A535GPB9-F1
#
_entry.id   AF-A0A535GPB9-F1
#
_cell.length_a   1.000
_cell.length_b   1.000
_cell.length_c   1.000
_cell.angle_alpha   90.00
_cell.angle_beta   90.00
_cell.angle_gamma   90.00
#
_symmetry.space_group_name_H-M   'P 1'
#
loop_
_entity.id
_entity.type
_entity.pdbx_description
1 polymer ?
#
loop_
_entity_poly.entity_id
_entity_poly.type
_entity_poly.pdbx_seq_one_letter_code
_entity_poly.pdbx_strand_id
1 'polypeptide(L)'
;MRRLIRLAAVAALVAAQAAVPGPASAQAPAAAAAAASPNCSLDNGIKHVISIQFDNTHLFRDRTNVASDLEQMPNLLNFLTDNGTLSDNEHTVLISHTAAGILTSLTGLYPDRMGQTVSNSYFYFNNANTPAFSSSFKYWTDLVDDSTGLEDPLPNMVTPTGPNNDPKNTPAPWVPFTRAGCNYGAVSTANVVLENTGTGPFGDMSQAFGTGSPEWTAAVASNAAPSGTAARAKALTDYVGIAIHCGAGGGICAANATNVANSRPDRLLDEPGGYLGFQALFGAKYVNPAINHGSACVNNTEGQPVTDPFGQCGFPGFDGALAKNTLGYVAQMQEAGVPVTFAYISDAHDNHTSSFPAPFNPNFPRASGPGEADYVAQLHAYNDAFGTFFARLAADGIDKSNTLFVFTADEGDHFAGGDGTAQADGTLAWSHTNCSWTTTPACPSNQIGEVNLNLKAKLPAPVPAFSLHRDSAPTFYRNGNPARTDPALRQLERDVFSVQAIDPYLSSAPAPVFVQMADPVTEKALHMVNADPRRTPNFTAFALPDYFVTDVNPSCGSNPCIDYHFAYSHGDIQEEIARTWLGFVGPGVKNIGRTSDVWSDHADIRPTILALLGLKDSYEPDGVALVDFLDTSAVSTDLRAHHESLVRLREVYKQVAAPFGPYAMDTLVASTRGIQSGSATDDSVYIATENSIASLTSQRDALEAQMRTALTNATFGGPLASEQDLKTMIAQGRDLLAQASALAAGS
;
A
#
# COMPACT_ATOMS: atom_id res chain seq x y z
N MET A 1 32.39 -22.87 -64.34
CA MET A 1 32.50 -21.43 -64.69
C MET A 1 31.14 -20.79 -64.56
N ARG A 2 31.05 -19.68 -63.80
CA ARG A 2 30.08 -18.56 -63.83
C ARG A 2 28.57 -18.89 -64.05
N ARG A 3 27.74 -18.68 -63.01
CA ARG A 3 26.82 -17.51 -62.77
C ARG A 3 25.53 -17.61 -63.62
N LEU A 4 24.32 -17.21 -63.23
CA LEU A 4 23.60 -16.68 -62.05
C LEU A 4 22.16 -16.38 -62.57
N ILE A 5 21.22 -16.04 -61.68
CA ILE A 5 19.87 -15.41 -61.91
C ILE A 5 18.73 -16.43 -62.14
N ARG A 6 17.83 -16.75 -61.18
CA ARG A 6 16.81 -16.02 -60.36
C ARG A 6 15.46 -15.72 -61.06
N LEU A 7 14.40 -16.36 -60.51
CA LEU A 7 12.97 -15.96 -60.33
C LEU A 7 12.13 -15.76 -61.61
N ALA A 8 10.83 -16.07 -61.72
CA ALA A 8 9.73 -16.77 -61.00
C ALA A 8 8.61 -16.88 -62.09
N ALA A 9 7.60 -17.76 -62.12
CA ALA A 9 6.51 -18.00 -61.17
C ALA A 9 5.45 -18.95 -61.82
N VAL A 10 4.45 -19.32 -61.01
CA VAL A 10 3.10 -19.87 -61.31
C VAL A 10 2.92 -21.39 -61.22
N ALA A 11 2.26 -21.83 -60.14
CA ALA A 11 1.13 -22.77 -60.20
C ALA A 11 0.29 -22.73 -58.91
N ALA A 12 -1.02 -22.89 -59.08
CA ALA A 12 -2.12 -22.54 -58.21
C ALA A 12 -2.52 -23.57 -57.13
N LEU A 13 -3.08 -23.03 -56.04
CA LEU A 13 -4.15 -23.48 -55.13
C LEU A 13 -4.68 -24.93 -55.15
N VAL A 14 -4.80 -25.52 -53.95
CA VAL A 14 -6.04 -26.17 -53.44
C VAL A 14 -6.19 -25.87 -51.94
N ALA A 15 -7.42 -25.57 -51.51
CA ALA A 15 -7.85 -25.09 -50.20
C ALA A 15 -8.17 -26.19 -49.18
N ALA A 16 -8.01 -25.88 -47.89
CA ALA A 16 -8.82 -26.43 -46.80
C ALA A 16 -8.89 -25.39 -45.65
N GLN A 17 -10.11 -25.03 -45.26
CA GLN A 17 -10.44 -23.93 -44.36
C GLN A 17 -10.25 -24.34 -42.89
N ALA A 18 -9.53 -23.50 -42.13
CA ALA A 18 -9.64 -23.42 -40.68
C ALA A 18 -10.22 -22.04 -40.34
N ALA A 19 -11.34 -22.01 -39.61
CA ALA A 19 -11.94 -20.80 -39.11
C ALA A 19 -11.04 -20.22 -38.01
N VAL A 20 -10.32 -19.16 -38.34
CA VAL A 20 -9.60 -18.30 -37.39
C VAL A 20 -10.61 -17.23 -36.93
N PRO A 21 -10.80 -16.99 -35.63
CA PRO A 21 -11.46 -15.77 -35.17
C PRO A 21 -10.61 -14.58 -35.62
N GLY A 22 -11.16 -13.74 -36.50
CA GLY A 22 -10.46 -12.58 -37.04
C GLY A 22 -10.04 -11.59 -35.94
N PRO A 23 -9.00 -10.78 -36.18
CA PRO A 23 -8.59 -9.76 -35.23
C PRO A 23 -9.74 -8.79 -35.00
N ALA A 24 -10.06 -8.54 -33.73
CA ALA A 24 -10.97 -7.49 -33.33
C ALA A 24 -10.53 -6.20 -34.03
N SER A 25 -11.43 -5.67 -34.86
CA SER A 25 -11.24 -4.37 -35.48
C SER A 25 -11.19 -3.33 -34.36
N ALA A 26 -10.09 -2.57 -34.32
CA ALA A 26 -9.98 -1.39 -33.50
C ALA A 26 -11.18 -0.47 -33.83
N GLN A 27 -12.15 -0.42 -32.92
CA GLN A 27 -13.22 0.56 -32.98
C GLN A 27 -12.57 1.93 -32.83
N ALA A 28 -12.81 2.78 -33.83
CA ALA A 28 -12.49 4.19 -33.77
C ALA A 28 -13.08 4.80 -32.48
N PRO A 29 -12.38 5.74 -31.84
CA PRO A 29 -12.86 6.34 -30.60
C PRO A 29 -14.12 7.14 -30.90
N ALA A 30 -15.28 6.62 -30.50
CA ALA A 30 -16.47 7.43 -30.30
C ALA A 30 -16.27 8.23 -28.99
N ALA A 31 -15.35 9.19 -29.02
CA ALA A 31 -15.22 10.19 -27.98
C ALA A 31 -16.38 11.18 -28.13
N ALA A 32 -17.54 10.83 -27.56
CA ALA A 32 -18.40 11.86 -27.02
C ALA A 32 -17.71 12.35 -25.75
N ALA A 33 -16.85 13.36 -25.89
CA ALA A 33 -16.36 14.12 -24.76
C ALA A 33 -17.59 14.74 -24.07
N ALA A 34 -18.06 14.11 -23.00
CA ALA A 34 -19.00 14.74 -22.09
C ALA A 34 -18.35 16.04 -21.64
N ALA A 35 -19.01 17.17 -21.89
CA ALA A 35 -18.52 18.46 -21.45
C ALA A 35 -18.33 18.41 -19.93
N ALA A 36 -17.10 18.64 -19.46
CA ALA A 36 -16.80 18.70 -18.03
C ALA A 36 -17.71 19.76 -17.39
N SER A 37 -18.49 19.37 -16.39
CA SER A 37 -19.26 20.32 -15.59
C SER A 37 -18.27 21.15 -14.76
N PRO A 38 -18.37 22.49 -14.74
CA PRO A 38 -17.51 23.33 -13.91
C PRO A 38 -17.80 23.18 -12.40
N ASN A 39 -18.79 22.35 -12.03
CA ASN A 39 -19.18 22.06 -10.66
C ASN A 39 -18.99 20.56 -10.39
N CYS A 40 -18.36 20.22 -9.26
CA CYS A 40 -18.21 18.84 -8.79
C CYS A 40 -19.58 18.13 -8.76
N SER A 41 -19.69 17.00 -9.46
CA SER A 41 -20.91 16.20 -9.55
C SER A 41 -20.59 14.75 -9.21
N LEU A 42 -21.29 14.21 -8.21
CA LEU A 42 -21.18 12.84 -7.73
C LEU A 42 -22.59 12.25 -7.61
N ASP A 43 -22.71 10.94 -7.78
CA ASP A 43 -24.00 10.23 -7.72
C ASP A 43 -24.46 9.96 -6.28
N ASN A 44 -25.65 9.35 -6.16
CA ASN A 44 -26.23 8.86 -4.89
C ASN A 44 -26.43 9.93 -3.81
N GLY A 45 -26.50 11.21 -4.20
CA GLY A 45 -26.66 12.33 -3.26
C GLY A 45 -25.40 12.63 -2.44
N ILE A 46 -24.28 12.00 -2.78
CA ILE A 46 -22.99 12.25 -2.16
C ILE A 46 -22.47 13.62 -2.65
N LYS A 47 -21.97 14.41 -1.72
CA LYS A 47 -21.36 15.72 -1.97
C LYS A 47 -19.92 15.78 -1.51
N HIS A 48 -19.59 14.96 -0.51
CA HIS A 48 -18.29 14.91 0.13
C HIS A 48 -17.79 13.47 0.22
N VAL A 49 -16.48 13.28 0.13
CA VAL A 49 -15.79 12.01 0.34
C VAL A 49 -14.66 12.26 1.32
N ILE A 50 -14.65 11.51 2.42
CA ILE A 50 -13.61 11.53 3.43
C ILE A 50 -13.11 10.08 3.57
N SER A 51 -11.91 9.82 3.06
CA SER A 51 -11.24 8.52 3.18
C SER A 51 -10.03 8.66 4.07
N ILE A 52 -10.01 7.97 5.19
CA ILE A 52 -8.93 8.04 6.17
C ILE A 52 -8.36 6.63 6.35
N GLN A 53 -7.06 6.52 6.14
CA GLN A 53 -6.31 5.30 6.39
C GLN A 53 -5.39 5.51 7.59
N PHE A 54 -5.35 4.55 8.49
CA PHE A 54 -4.47 4.60 9.65
C PHE A 54 -3.21 3.78 9.39
N ASP A 55 -2.11 4.17 10.01
CA ASP A 55 -0.98 3.28 10.22
C ASP A 55 -1.33 2.25 11.30
N ASN A 56 -1.28 0.97 10.94
CA ASN A 56 -1.30 -0.16 11.87
C ASN A 56 -2.34 -0.08 13.01
N THR A 57 -3.54 0.47 12.76
CA THR A 57 -4.56 0.62 13.82
C THR A 57 -5.41 -0.63 13.94
N HIS A 58 -5.52 -1.17 15.15
CA HIS A 58 -6.08 -2.48 15.38
C HIS A 58 -7.56 -2.49 15.77
N LEU A 59 -8.35 -3.27 15.02
CA LEU A 59 -9.70 -3.68 15.47
C LEU A 59 -9.64 -4.86 16.45
N PHE A 60 -8.67 -5.76 16.25
CA PHE A 60 -8.45 -6.94 17.07
C PHE A 60 -7.54 -6.62 18.25
N ARG A 61 -7.59 -7.45 19.30
CA ARG A 61 -6.82 -7.22 20.53
C ARG A 61 -5.47 -7.94 20.44
N ASP A 62 -4.37 -7.22 20.58
CA ASP A 62 -3.01 -7.81 20.67
C ASP A 62 -2.83 -8.69 21.90
N ARG A 63 -3.59 -8.37 22.96
CA ARG A 63 -3.65 -9.12 24.21
C ARG A 63 -5.09 -9.23 24.66
N THR A 64 -5.52 -10.44 25.01
CA THR A 64 -6.94 -10.76 25.32
C THR A 64 -7.60 -9.81 26.33
N ASN A 65 -6.83 -9.32 27.32
CA ASN A 65 -7.32 -8.47 28.41
C ASN A 65 -7.12 -6.96 28.19
N VAL A 66 -6.57 -6.55 27.05
CA VAL A 66 -6.39 -5.14 26.67
C VAL A 66 -7.39 -4.84 25.55
N ALA A 67 -8.09 -3.72 25.64
CA ALA A 67 -8.99 -3.29 24.58
C ALA A 67 -8.20 -2.97 23.30
N SER A 68 -8.75 -3.27 22.12
CA SER A 68 -8.11 -2.87 20.85
C SER A 68 -8.13 -1.36 20.66
N ASP A 69 -7.42 -0.85 19.67
CA ASP A 69 -7.38 0.58 19.37
C ASP A 69 -8.78 1.15 19.13
N LEU A 70 -9.57 0.48 18.29
CA LEU A 70 -10.93 0.91 18.00
C LEU A 70 -11.86 0.80 19.20
N GLU A 71 -11.69 -0.17 20.10
CA GLU A 71 -12.44 -0.24 21.35
C GLU A 71 -12.12 0.94 22.28
N GLN A 72 -10.90 1.49 22.21
CA GLN A 72 -10.46 2.68 22.92
C GLN A 72 -10.79 3.99 22.19
N MET A 73 -11.27 3.91 20.94
CA MET A 73 -11.78 5.03 20.14
C MET A 73 -13.30 4.95 19.88
N PRO A 74 -14.15 4.94 20.92
CA PRO A 74 -15.60 4.75 20.78
C PRO A 74 -16.30 5.78 19.89
N ASN A 75 -15.80 7.01 19.75
CA ASN A 75 -16.38 8.00 18.81
C ASN A 75 -16.32 7.51 17.35
N LEU A 76 -15.22 6.86 16.96
CA LEU A 76 -15.08 6.27 15.62
C LEU A 76 -15.81 4.94 15.53
N LEU A 77 -15.57 4.02 16.48
CA LEU A 77 -16.16 2.68 16.45
C LEU A 77 -17.70 2.72 16.44
N ASN A 78 -18.31 3.55 17.30
CA ASN A 78 -19.77 3.70 17.32
C ASN A 78 -20.27 4.41 16.06
N PHE A 79 -19.52 5.40 15.54
CA PHE A 79 -19.89 6.04 14.27
C PHE A 79 -19.98 5.03 13.12
N LEU A 80 -19.01 4.12 13.01
CA LEU A 80 -19.01 3.08 11.97
C LEU A 80 -20.14 2.06 12.18
N THR A 81 -20.27 1.55 13.40
CA THR A 81 -21.20 0.46 13.71
C THR A 81 -22.67 0.88 13.81
N ASP A 82 -22.96 2.13 14.20
CA ASP A 82 -24.34 2.62 14.30
C ASP A 82 -24.88 3.16 12.98
N ASN A 83 -24.01 3.50 12.02
CA ASN A 83 -24.41 4.30 10.84
C ASN A 83 -24.08 3.66 9.49
N GLY A 84 -23.38 2.53 9.46
CA GLY A 84 -22.93 1.94 8.20
C GLY A 84 -22.50 0.48 8.36
N THR A 85 -21.42 0.12 7.69
CA THR A 85 -20.87 -1.24 7.73
C THR A 85 -19.41 -1.17 8.19
N LEU A 86 -19.08 -1.96 9.21
CA LEU A 86 -17.71 -2.24 9.64
C LEU A 86 -17.41 -3.72 9.35
N SER A 87 -16.65 -3.98 8.29
CA SER A 87 -16.13 -5.32 8.00
C SER A 87 -14.90 -5.58 8.85
N ASP A 88 -14.85 -6.73 9.50
CA ASP A 88 -13.65 -7.24 10.16
C ASP A 88 -13.00 -8.39 9.36
N ASN A 89 -13.35 -8.54 8.09
CA ASN A 89 -12.82 -9.56 7.18
C ASN A 89 -12.21 -8.90 5.93
N GLU A 90 -11.49 -7.81 6.16
CA GLU A 90 -10.66 -7.13 5.16
C GLU A 90 -9.21 -7.60 5.32
N HIS A 91 -8.45 -7.62 4.22
CA HIS A 91 -7.04 -7.94 4.22
C HIS A 91 -6.22 -6.90 3.44
N THR A 92 -4.96 -6.75 3.83
CA THR A 92 -3.97 -5.92 3.12
C THR A 92 -3.33 -6.68 1.93
N VAL A 93 -2.23 -6.15 1.41
CA VAL A 93 -1.42 -6.71 0.31
C VAL A 93 -0.14 -7.35 0.83
N LEU A 94 0.59 -8.07 -0.04
CA LEU A 94 1.87 -8.69 0.32
C LEU A 94 3.00 -8.09 -0.56
N ILE A 95 4.14 -7.65 -0.03
CA ILE A 95 4.51 -7.51 1.39
C ILE A 95 3.73 -6.35 2.02
N SER A 96 3.14 -6.59 3.20
CA SER A 96 2.33 -5.61 3.95
C SER A 96 3.20 -4.48 4.50
N HIS A 97 3.39 -3.39 3.74
CA HIS A 97 3.80 -2.11 4.35
C HIS A 97 2.88 -0.94 3.97
N THR A 98 2.85 0.06 4.85
CA THR A 98 2.22 1.39 4.70
C THR A 98 2.07 1.85 3.24
N ALA A 99 3.16 1.93 2.49
CA ALA A 99 3.14 2.40 1.10
C ALA A 99 2.30 1.47 0.20
N ALA A 100 2.54 0.16 0.20
CA ALA A 100 1.81 -0.76 -0.65
C ALA A 100 0.32 -0.87 -0.23
N GLY A 101 0.06 -0.93 1.08
CA GLY A 101 -1.29 -0.93 1.64
C GLY A 101 -2.11 0.29 1.19
N ILE A 102 -1.57 1.50 1.41
CA ILE A 102 -2.23 2.75 0.99
C ILE A 102 -2.39 2.81 -0.53
N LEU A 103 -1.33 2.51 -1.28
CA LEU A 103 -1.37 2.62 -2.74
C LEU A 103 -2.35 1.65 -3.38
N THR A 104 -2.54 0.45 -2.82
CA THR A 104 -3.56 -0.48 -3.29
C THR A 104 -4.97 0.01 -2.95
N SER A 105 -5.21 0.57 -1.76
CA SER A 105 -6.50 1.21 -1.43
C SER A 105 -6.80 2.41 -2.34
N LEU A 106 -5.77 3.18 -2.70
CA LEU A 106 -5.89 4.34 -3.59
C LEU A 106 -6.12 3.95 -5.04
N THR A 107 -5.49 2.90 -5.55
CA THR A 107 -5.49 2.55 -6.99
C THR A 107 -6.43 1.41 -7.33
N GLY A 108 -6.83 0.59 -6.36
CA GLY A 108 -7.53 -0.67 -6.61
C GLY A 108 -6.68 -1.68 -7.39
N LEU A 109 -5.35 -1.51 -7.42
CA LEU A 109 -4.39 -2.39 -8.09
C LEU A 109 -3.52 -3.12 -7.08
N TYR A 110 -3.20 -4.37 -7.35
CA TYR A 110 -2.18 -5.08 -6.57
C TYR A 110 -0.76 -4.56 -6.87
N PRO A 111 0.20 -4.79 -5.95
CA PRO A 111 1.55 -4.22 -6.04
C PRO A 111 2.31 -4.44 -7.36
N ASP A 112 2.15 -5.59 -8.00
CA ASP A 112 2.76 -5.88 -9.30
C ASP A 112 2.28 -4.97 -10.44
N ARG A 113 1.02 -4.52 -10.36
CA ARG A 113 0.41 -3.65 -11.39
C ARG A 113 0.60 -2.16 -11.14
N MET A 114 1.20 -1.77 -10.00
CA MET A 114 1.54 -0.38 -9.69
C MET A 114 3.01 -0.16 -9.30
N GLY A 115 3.82 -1.21 -9.19
CA GLY A 115 5.28 -1.15 -9.14
C GLY A 115 5.90 -1.22 -7.74
N GLN A 116 5.09 -1.40 -6.68
CA GLN A 116 5.53 -1.37 -5.28
C GLN A 116 5.47 -2.75 -4.62
N THR A 117 6.09 -3.75 -5.27
CA THR A 117 6.05 -5.18 -4.90
C THR A 117 6.82 -5.53 -3.62
N VAL A 118 7.73 -4.66 -3.22
CA VAL A 118 8.42 -4.66 -1.93
C VAL A 118 8.34 -3.23 -1.42
N SER A 119 7.94 -3.06 -0.17
CA SER A 119 7.66 -1.76 0.45
C SER A 119 8.19 -1.78 1.89
N ASN A 120 8.30 -0.68 2.63
CA ASN A 120 8.25 0.75 2.28
C ASN A 120 9.46 1.26 1.46
N SER A 121 10.32 0.34 1.03
CA SER A 121 11.45 0.57 0.14
C SER A 121 11.81 -0.73 -0.55
N TYR A 122 12.66 -0.68 -1.56
CA TYR A 122 13.09 -1.88 -2.28
C TYR A 122 14.50 -1.74 -2.83
N PHE A 123 15.11 -2.87 -3.19
CA PHE A 123 16.27 -2.86 -4.07
C PHE A 123 15.85 -3.16 -5.51
N TYR A 124 16.67 -2.71 -6.45
CA TYR A 124 16.62 -3.09 -7.85
C TYR A 124 18.03 -3.42 -8.35
N PHE A 125 18.12 -4.24 -9.39
CA PHE A 125 19.38 -4.53 -10.06
C PHE A 125 19.72 -3.44 -11.09
N ASN A 126 20.85 -2.78 -10.88
CA ASN A 126 21.39 -1.81 -11.85
C ASN A 126 21.93 -2.50 -13.11
N ASN A 127 22.45 -1.74 -14.08
CA ASN A 127 22.95 -2.31 -15.35
C ASN A 127 24.13 -3.29 -15.18
N ALA A 128 24.82 -3.24 -14.04
CA ALA A 128 25.89 -4.16 -13.66
C ALA A 128 25.37 -5.35 -12.83
N ASN A 129 24.05 -5.54 -12.72
CA ASN A 129 23.37 -6.50 -11.85
C ASN A 129 23.83 -6.41 -10.39
N THR A 130 24.12 -5.19 -9.92
CA THR A 130 24.40 -4.91 -8.51
C THR A 130 23.17 -4.26 -7.88
N PRO A 131 22.74 -4.68 -6.68
CA PRO A 131 21.59 -4.08 -6.02
C PRO A 131 21.81 -2.60 -5.71
N ALA A 132 20.82 -1.77 -6.01
CA ALA A 132 20.72 -0.36 -5.67
C ALA A 132 19.39 -0.10 -4.96
N PHE A 133 19.38 0.83 -4.02
CA PHE A 133 18.23 1.08 -3.14
C PHE A 133 17.31 2.17 -3.72
N SER A 134 16.00 2.04 -3.50
CA SER A 134 15.03 3.11 -3.71
C SER A 134 13.97 3.09 -2.60
N SER A 135 13.50 4.27 -2.19
CA SER A 135 12.32 4.40 -1.33
C SER A 135 11.03 4.24 -2.15
N SER A 136 9.95 3.77 -1.52
CA SER A 136 8.60 3.78 -2.08
C SER A 136 7.93 5.16 -2.00
N PHE A 137 8.33 5.99 -1.02
CA PHE A 137 7.72 7.29 -0.71
C PHE A 137 8.29 8.42 -1.57
N LYS A 138 7.61 8.69 -2.69
CA LYS A 138 7.94 9.76 -3.64
C LYS A 138 6.67 10.31 -4.26
N TYR A 139 6.72 11.51 -4.84
CA TYR A 139 5.57 11.98 -5.60
C TYR A 139 5.22 11.03 -6.77
N TRP A 140 3.94 10.95 -7.13
CA TRP A 140 3.36 9.96 -8.05
C TRP A 140 4.12 9.76 -9.37
N THR A 141 4.72 10.82 -9.90
CA THR A 141 5.42 10.82 -11.20
C THR A 141 6.94 10.72 -11.09
N ASP A 142 7.47 10.63 -9.89
CA ASP A 142 8.91 10.62 -9.67
C ASP A 142 9.50 9.27 -10.06
N LEU A 143 10.78 9.29 -10.45
CA LEU A 143 11.50 8.09 -10.84
C LEU A 143 12.07 7.38 -9.61
N VAL A 144 12.59 6.18 -9.83
CA VAL A 144 13.40 5.46 -8.83
C VAL A 144 14.65 6.27 -8.42
N ASP A 145 15.27 5.91 -7.29
CA ASP A 145 16.39 6.66 -6.71
C ASP A 145 17.69 6.41 -7.48
N ASP A 146 17.72 6.90 -8.71
CA ASP A 146 18.85 6.86 -9.60
C ASP A 146 19.29 8.28 -9.93
N SER A 147 20.38 8.73 -9.32
CA SER A 147 20.93 10.07 -9.57
C SER A 147 21.35 10.33 -11.03
N THR A 148 21.48 9.29 -11.86
CA THR A 148 21.88 9.37 -13.27
C THR A 148 20.71 9.26 -14.24
N GLY A 149 19.62 8.59 -13.84
CA GLY A 149 18.48 8.23 -14.71
C GLY A 149 18.83 7.18 -15.78
N LEU A 150 19.92 6.45 -15.61
CA LEU A 150 20.42 5.42 -16.54
C LEU A 150 20.35 4.00 -15.97
N GLU A 151 20.39 3.85 -14.65
CA GLU A 151 20.36 2.56 -13.95
C GLU A 151 18.94 2.03 -13.80
N ASP A 152 17.93 2.87 -13.59
CA ASP A 152 16.53 2.54 -13.86
C ASP A 152 15.77 3.81 -14.29
N PRO A 153 15.40 3.93 -15.58
CA PRO A 153 14.74 5.12 -16.10
C PRO A 153 13.21 5.10 -15.91
N LEU A 154 12.65 4.05 -15.31
CA LEU A 154 11.21 3.90 -15.17
C LEU A 154 10.68 4.68 -13.94
N PRO A 155 9.40 5.11 -13.97
CA PRO A 155 8.76 5.71 -12.81
C PRO A 155 8.80 4.79 -11.58
N ASN A 156 8.74 5.38 -10.38
CA ASN A 156 8.55 4.64 -9.15
C ASN A 156 7.20 3.89 -9.19
N MET A 157 6.13 4.61 -9.54
CA MET A 157 4.81 4.04 -9.82
C MET A 157 4.74 3.54 -11.25
N VAL A 158 4.97 2.25 -11.48
CA VAL A 158 5.04 1.67 -12.82
C VAL A 158 4.02 0.56 -13.03
N THR A 159 3.33 0.63 -14.16
CA THR A 159 2.32 -0.35 -14.56
C THR A 159 2.64 -0.90 -15.97
N PRO A 160 2.35 -2.18 -16.27
CA PRO A 160 2.57 -2.75 -17.59
C PRO A 160 1.44 -2.32 -18.55
N THR A 161 1.45 -1.06 -19.02
CA THR A 161 0.38 -0.51 -19.87
C THR A 161 0.84 0.01 -21.23
N GLY A 162 0.20 -0.49 -22.29
CA GLY A 162 0.39 0.04 -23.65
C GLY A 162 0.03 -1.00 -24.71
N PRO A 163 0.05 -0.63 -26.01
CA PRO A 163 -0.25 -1.57 -27.10
C PRO A 163 0.68 -2.80 -27.12
N ASN A 164 1.86 -2.69 -26.51
CA ASN A 164 2.87 -3.75 -26.41
C ASN A 164 3.19 -4.14 -24.94
N ASN A 165 2.38 -3.73 -23.96
CA ASN A 165 2.70 -3.84 -22.52
C ASN A 165 4.01 -3.14 -22.11
N ASP A 166 4.35 -2.01 -22.77
CA ASP A 166 5.51 -1.21 -22.39
C ASP A 166 5.30 -0.59 -20.98
N PRO A 167 6.28 -0.60 -20.07
CA PRO A 167 6.11 0.00 -18.74
C PRO A 167 5.91 1.52 -18.79
N LYS A 168 4.91 2.03 -18.08
CA LYS A 168 4.58 3.47 -17.99
C LYS A 168 4.21 3.88 -16.57
N ASN A 169 4.13 5.19 -16.33
CA ASN A 169 3.63 5.68 -15.06
C ASN A 169 2.19 5.20 -14.80
N THR A 170 1.93 4.70 -13.60
CA THR A 170 0.59 4.28 -13.18
C THR A 170 -0.39 5.46 -13.27
N PRO A 171 -1.61 5.29 -13.81
CA PRO A 171 -2.62 6.35 -13.80
C PRO A 171 -2.92 6.83 -12.38
N ALA A 172 -3.13 8.14 -12.22
CA ALA A 172 -3.17 8.72 -10.88
C ALA A 172 -4.56 8.63 -10.21
N PRO A 173 -4.62 8.36 -8.89
CA PRO A 173 -5.87 8.02 -8.23
C PRO A 173 -6.83 9.20 -8.09
N TRP A 174 -6.36 10.45 -8.17
CA TRP A 174 -7.20 11.65 -8.07
C TRP A 174 -7.92 12.00 -9.38
N VAL A 175 -7.51 11.41 -10.51
CA VAL A 175 -7.95 11.80 -11.85
C VAL A 175 -9.46 11.65 -12.10
N PRO A 176 -10.15 10.57 -11.66
CA PRO A 176 -11.60 10.46 -11.82
C PRO A 176 -12.35 11.62 -11.14
N PHE A 177 -11.88 12.06 -9.97
CA PHE A 177 -12.49 13.15 -9.21
C PHE A 177 -12.23 14.51 -9.87
N THR A 178 -10.98 14.78 -10.26
CA THR A 178 -10.64 16.08 -10.86
C THR A 178 -11.30 16.25 -12.22
N ARG A 179 -11.39 15.19 -13.04
CA ARG A 179 -12.16 15.21 -14.30
C ARG A 179 -13.65 15.46 -14.08
N ALA A 180 -14.22 15.01 -12.97
CA ALA A 180 -15.59 15.31 -12.55
C ALA A 180 -15.77 16.73 -11.97
N GLY A 181 -14.72 17.55 -11.94
CA GLY A 181 -14.76 18.93 -11.43
C GLY A 181 -14.55 19.06 -9.92
N CYS A 182 -14.21 17.96 -9.23
CA CYS A 182 -13.98 17.96 -7.79
C CYS A 182 -12.51 18.26 -7.47
N ASN A 183 -12.26 19.17 -6.51
CA ASN A 183 -10.93 19.27 -5.92
C ASN A 183 -10.68 18.03 -5.03
N TYR A 184 -9.47 17.48 -5.13
CA TYR A 184 -9.00 16.35 -4.35
C TYR A 184 -7.90 16.83 -3.40
N GLY A 185 -8.14 16.78 -2.10
CA GLY A 185 -7.18 17.10 -1.04
C GLY A 185 -6.52 15.84 -0.50
N ALA A 186 -5.24 15.93 -0.20
CA ALA A 186 -4.47 14.86 0.41
C ALA A 186 -3.69 15.36 1.64
N VAL A 187 -3.72 14.57 2.71
CA VAL A 187 -3.03 14.85 3.98
C VAL A 187 -2.24 13.61 4.39
N SER A 188 -0.91 13.67 4.23
CA SER A 188 0.04 12.59 4.54
C SER A 188 -0.18 11.29 3.78
N THR A 189 -0.96 11.31 2.70
CA THR A 189 -1.31 10.10 1.96
C THR A 189 -0.25 9.77 0.91
N ALA A 190 0.23 8.52 0.93
CA ALA A 190 1.34 8.04 0.11
C ALA A 190 1.24 8.44 -1.38
N ASN A 191 2.30 9.06 -1.87
CA ASN A 191 2.64 9.40 -3.26
C ASN A 191 1.66 10.36 -3.97
N VAL A 192 0.56 10.77 -3.31
CA VAL A 192 -0.33 11.84 -3.80
C VAL A 192 0.01 13.20 -3.19
N VAL A 193 0.95 13.24 -2.24
CA VAL A 193 1.61 14.44 -1.74
C VAL A 193 3.08 14.42 -2.15
N LEU A 194 3.78 15.54 -2.00
CA LEU A 194 5.25 15.46 -1.98
C LEU A 194 5.63 14.75 -0.69
N GLU A 195 6.50 13.75 -0.79
CA GLU A 195 6.93 12.83 0.26
C GLU A 195 8.29 13.22 0.84
N ASN A 196 9.11 13.92 0.06
CA ASN A 196 10.46 14.26 0.47
C ASN A 196 10.91 15.65 -0.02
N THR A 197 12.02 16.13 0.52
CA THR A 197 12.63 17.42 0.16
C THR A 197 13.71 17.28 -0.91
N GLY A 198 13.65 16.21 -1.72
CA GLY A 198 14.68 15.83 -2.69
C GLY A 198 14.90 16.91 -3.74
N THR A 199 16.16 17.34 -3.89
CA THR A 199 16.58 18.38 -4.85
C THR A 199 17.45 17.84 -5.98
N GLY A 200 17.63 16.52 -6.06
CA GLY A 200 18.27 15.85 -7.19
C GLY A 200 17.42 15.90 -8.47
N PRO A 201 17.92 15.42 -9.62
CA PRO A 201 17.19 15.47 -10.89
C PRO A 201 15.77 14.89 -10.84
N PHE A 202 15.53 13.89 -9.99
CA PHE A 202 14.25 13.18 -9.87
C PHE A 202 13.64 13.30 -8.47
N GLY A 203 14.08 14.27 -7.66
CA GLY A 203 13.46 14.52 -6.36
C GLY A 203 12.22 15.40 -6.48
N ASP A 204 11.29 15.22 -5.55
CA ASP A 204 9.99 15.88 -5.49
C ASP A 204 10.07 17.39 -5.74
N MET A 205 11.03 18.08 -5.10
CA MET A 205 11.15 19.54 -5.23
C MET A 205 11.57 19.95 -6.64
N SER A 206 12.41 19.14 -7.29
CA SER A 206 12.83 19.37 -8.68
C SER A 206 11.68 19.09 -9.65
N GLN A 207 10.89 18.05 -9.42
CA GLN A 207 9.79 17.66 -10.31
C GLN A 207 8.58 18.60 -10.18
N ALA A 208 8.18 18.95 -8.96
CA ALA A 208 7.02 19.81 -8.70
C ALA A 208 7.29 21.30 -9.00
N PHE A 209 8.45 21.83 -8.60
CA PHE A 209 8.74 23.27 -8.69
C PHE A 209 9.80 23.64 -9.73
N GLY A 210 10.64 22.70 -10.15
CA GLY A 210 11.76 22.94 -11.06
C GLY A 210 13.04 23.39 -10.34
N THR A 211 14.18 22.90 -10.82
CA THR A 211 15.52 23.26 -10.32
C THR A 211 15.76 24.77 -10.38
N GLY A 212 16.24 25.35 -9.28
CA GLY A 212 16.52 26.78 -9.17
C GLY A 212 15.29 27.66 -8.88
N SER A 213 14.10 27.07 -8.72
CA SER A 213 12.94 27.78 -8.17
C SER A 213 13.21 28.24 -6.72
N PRO A 214 12.45 29.23 -6.20
CA PRO A 214 12.54 29.62 -4.80
C PRO A 214 12.31 28.46 -3.82
N GLU A 215 11.35 27.58 -4.12
CA GLU A 215 11.01 26.40 -3.32
C GLU A 215 12.15 25.39 -3.30
N TRP A 216 12.69 25.08 -4.48
CA TRP A 216 13.86 24.20 -4.60
C TRP A 216 15.07 24.77 -3.87
N THR A 217 15.31 26.08 -3.96
CA THR A 217 16.43 26.74 -3.28
C THR A 217 16.26 26.71 -1.76
N ALA A 218 15.01 26.88 -1.27
CA ALA A 218 14.70 26.73 0.14
C ALA A 218 14.93 25.29 0.62
N ALA A 219 14.55 24.29 -0.19
CA ALA A 219 14.84 22.88 0.10
C ALA A 219 16.34 22.59 0.12
N VAL A 220 17.15 23.15 -0.79
CA VAL A 220 18.62 23.02 -0.73
C VAL A 220 19.18 23.57 0.57
N ALA A 221 18.75 24.77 0.98
CA ALA A 221 19.20 25.38 2.23
C ALA A 221 18.78 24.56 3.44
N SER A 222 17.53 24.07 3.47
CA SER A 222 17.02 23.17 4.49
C SER A 222 17.83 21.88 4.54
N ASN A 223 18.12 21.28 3.38
CA ASN A 223 18.83 20.03 3.28
C ASN A 223 20.30 20.14 3.74
N ALA A 224 20.91 21.32 3.59
CA ALA A 224 22.26 21.59 4.08
C ALA A 224 22.33 21.93 5.59
N ALA A 225 21.20 22.21 6.23
CA ALA A 225 21.16 22.55 7.65
C ALA A 225 21.38 21.31 8.55
N PRO A 226 21.92 21.46 9.77
CA PRO A 226 22.14 20.35 10.68
C PRO A 226 20.83 19.64 11.07
N SER A 227 20.88 18.31 11.19
CA SER A 227 19.75 17.50 11.68
C SER A 227 19.26 17.98 13.05
N GLY A 228 17.95 17.82 13.31
CA GLY A 228 17.34 18.24 14.57
C GLY A 228 17.30 19.76 14.78
N THR A 229 17.23 20.55 13.70
CA THR A 229 17.09 22.01 13.78
C THR A 229 15.87 22.51 13.01
N ALA A 230 15.29 23.63 13.44
CA ALA A 230 14.20 24.30 12.74
C ALA A 230 14.53 24.61 11.27
N ALA A 231 15.79 24.98 10.99
CA ALA A 231 16.24 25.25 9.63
C ALA A 231 16.25 23.98 8.75
N ARG A 232 16.59 22.81 9.32
CA ARG A 232 16.54 21.54 8.61
C ARG A 232 15.10 21.04 8.40
N ALA A 233 14.21 21.31 9.35
CA ALA A 233 12.79 20.96 9.26
C ALA A 233 12.04 21.78 8.20
N LYS A 234 12.50 23.01 7.91
CA LYS A 234 11.72 24.02 7.21
C LYS A 234 11.11 23.55 5.89
N ALA A 235 11.88 22.89 5.04
CA ALA A 235 11.37 22.45 3.74
C ALA A 235 10.35 21.30 3.86
N LEU A 236 10.52 20.40 4.84
CA LEU A 236 9.52 19.38 5.14
C LEU A 236 8.20 20.05 5.54
N THR A 237 8.26 20.95 6.51
CA THR A 237 7.09 21.67 7.05
C THR A 237 6.36 22.49 5.98
N ASP A 238 7.10 23.13 5.07
CA ASP A 238 6.53 24.01 4.04
C ASP A 238 5.95 23.22 2.85
N TYR A 239 6.59 22.13 2.41
CA TYR A 239 6.37 21.56 1.07
C TYR A 239 5.89 20.12 1.03
N VAL A 240 6.11 19.33 2.09
CA VAL A 240 5.80 17.89 2.14
C VAL A 240 4.44 17.64 2.80
N GLY A 241 3.84 16.50 2.51
CA GLY A 241 2.74 15.92 3.29
C GLY A 241 1.36 16.51 3.04
N ILE A 242 1.21 17.62 2.30
CA ILE A 242 -0.10 18.24 2.06
C ILE A 242 -0.23 18.62 0.58
N ALA A 243 -1.32 18.25 -0.07
CA ALA A 243 -1.58 18.66 -1.45
C ALA A 243 -3.06 18.88 -1.74
N ILE A 244 -3.36 19.70 -2.75
CA ILE A 244 -4.68 19.76 -3.39
C ILE A 244 -4.49 19.67 -4.91
N HIS A 245 -5.06 18.64 -5.52
CA HIS A 245 -5.19 18.48 -6.97
C HIS A 245 -6.53 19.07 -7.40
N CYS A 246 -6.50 20.11 -8.22
CA CYS A 246 -7.68 20.91 -8.51
C CYS A 246 -8.52 20.33 -9.65
N GLY A 247 -9.83 20.42 -9.49
CA GLY A 247 -10.79 19.92 -10.47
C GLY A 247 -10.73 20.66 -11.82
N ALA A 248 -11.35 20.05 -12.83
CA ALA A 248 -11.57 20.68 -14.13
C ALA A 248 -12.21 22.07 -13.96
N GLY A 249 -11.64 23.07 -14.64
CA GLY A 249 -11.98 24.49 -14.42
C GLY A 249 -11.09 25.21 -13.40
N GLY A 250 -10.12 24.52 -12.80
CA GLY A 250 -9.07 25.09 -11.96
C GLY A 250 -9.39 25.14 -10.47
N GLY A 251 -10.67 25.04 -10.08
CA GLY A 251 -11.10 24.90 -8.69
C GLY A 251 -10.46 25.90 -7.73
N ILE A 252 -10.03 25.42 -6.56
CA ILE A 252 -9.40 26.27 -5.54
C ILE A 252 -8.07 26.88 -6.02
N CYS A 253 -7.33 26.20 -6.90
CA CYS A 253 -6.07 26.70 -7.48
C CYS A 253 -6.29 27.97 -8.30
N ALA A 254 -7.46 28.13 -8.92
CA ALA A 254 -7.81 29.30 -9.73
C ALA A 254 -8.71 30.31 -9.01
N ALA A 255 -9.04 30.09 -7.73
CA ALA A 255 -10.05 30.87 -7.02
C ALA A 255 -9.67 32.34 -6.81
N ASN A 256 -8.37 32.67 -6.74
CA ASN A 256 -7.88 34.03 -6.59
C ASN A 256 -6.44 34.18 -7.13
N ALA A 257 -5.96 35.41 -7.25
CA ALA A 257 -4.64 35.70 -7.83
C ALA A 257 -3.47 35.08 -7.03
N THR A 258 -3.59 34.96 -5.71
CA THR A 258 -2.57 34.33 -4.86
C THR A 258 -2.51 32.83 -5.11
N ASN A 259 -3.66 32.16 -5.17
CA ASN A 259 -3.71 30.72 -5.47
C ASN A 259 -3.18 30.44 -6.88
N VAL A 260 -3.50 31.27 -7.87
CA VAL A 260 -2.99 31.14 -9.24
C VAL A 260 -1.46 31.29 -9.29
N ALA A 261 -0.88 32.21 -8.52
CA ALA A 261 0.56 32.39 -8.45
C ALA A 261 1.27 31.21 -7.74
N ASN A 262 0.59 30.60 -6.77
CA ASN A 262 1.13 29.52 -5.95
C ASN A 262 0.91 28.12 -6.54
N SER A 263 -0.08 27.95 -7.42
CA SER A 263 -0.35 26.66 -8.06
C SER A 263 0.73 26.27 -9.07
N ARG A 264 0.91 24.97 -9.27
CA ARG A 264 1.79 24.40 -10.29
C ARG A 264 0.97 23.51 -11.23
N PRO A 265 1.38 23.36 -12.49
CA PRO A 265 0.77 22.37 -13.38
C PRO A 265 0.81 20.99 -12.73
N ASP A 266 -0.33 20.34 -12.63
CA ASP A 266 -0.43 18.96 -12.15
C ASP A 266 -0.13 18.03 -13.33
N ARG A 267 1.10 17.50 -13.37
CA ARG A 267 1.65 16.85 -14.57
C ARG A 267 1.47 15.34 -14.47
N LEU A 268 0.66 14.78 -15.37
CA LEU A 268 0.54 13.34 -15.57
C LEU A 268 0.71 13.03 -17.06
N LEU A 269 1.95 12.81 -17.50
CA LEU A 269 2.30 12.72 -18.92
C LEU A 269 1.76 11.45 -19.59
N ASP A 270 1.68 10.35 -18.83
CA ASP A 270 1.20 9.05 -19.31
C ASP A 270 -0.29 8.79 -19.01
N GLU A 271 -0.99 9.75 -18.39
CA GLU A 271 -2.39 9.56 -18.00
C GLU A 271 -3.26 9.26 -19.24
N PRO A 272 -3.97 8.11 -19.27
CA PRO A 272 -4.82 7.77 -20.40
C PRO A 272 -5.89 8.83 -20.66
N GLY A 273 -6.04 9.24 -21.92
CA GLY A 273 -6.94 10.34 -22.32
C GLY A 273 -6.37 11.75 -22.07
N GLY A 274 -5.17 11.87 -21.50
CA GLY A 274 -4.47 13.13 -21.25
C GLY A 274 -4.93 13.86 -19.98
N TYR A 275 -4.06 14.73 -19.48
CA TYR A 275 -4.27 15.49 -18.23
C TYR A 275 -3.70 16.93 -18.29
N LEU A 276 -3.66 17.52 -19.48
CA LEU A 276 -3.14 18.87 -19.67
C LEU A 276 -4.11 19.93 -19.13
N GLY A 277 -3.57 20.95 -18.44
CA GLY A 277 -4.32 22.11 -17.96
C GLY A 277 -4.80 22.02 -16.51
N PHE A 278 -4.65 20.87 -15.85
CA PHE A 278 -4.90 20.71 -14.42
C PHE A 278 -3.79 21.39 -13.60
N GLN A 279 -4.14 21.80 -12.38
CA GLN A 279 -3.26 22.50 -11.45
C GLN A 279 -3.31 21.83 -10.08
N ALA A 280 -2.25 22.00 -9.31
CA ALA A 280 -2.18 21.56 -7.92
C ALA A 280 -1.53 22.63 -7.03
N LEU A 281 -1.87 22.58 -5.75
CA LEU A 281 -1.16 23.27 -4.67
C LEU A 281 -0.40 22.22 -3.87
N PHE A 282 0.91 22.42 -3.70
CA PHE A 282 1.78 21.51 -2.97
C PHE A 282 2.32 22.16 -1.70
N GLY A 283 2.27 21.41 -0.60
CA GLY A 283 2.78 21.82 0.69
C GLY A 283 1.85 22.73 1.49
N ALA A 284 1.96 22.64 2.81
CA ALA A 284 1.23 23.49 3.73
C ALA A 284 1.46 24.99 3.47
N LYS A 285 2.63 25.37 2.95
CA LYS A 285 2.95 26.75 2.57
C LYS A 285 1.94 27.36 1.60
N TYR A 286 1.42 26.57 0.66
CA TYR A 286 0.48 27.03 -0.36
C TYR A 286 -0.94 26.55 -0.11
N VAL A 287 -1.12 25.39 0.54
CA VAL A 287 -2.45 24.87 0.88
C VAL A 287 -3.07 25.61 2.05
N ASN A 288 -2.34 25.85 3.16
CA ASN A 288 -2.89 26.51 4.36
C ASN A 288 -3.57 27.85 4.04
N PRO A 289 -2.91 28.80 3.35
CA PRO A 289 -3.56 30.08 3.04
C PRO A 289 -4.73 29.94 2.07
N ALA A 290 -4.75 28.90 1.22
CA ALA A 290 -5.85 28.66 0.30
C ALA A 290 -7.12 28.18 1.03
N ILE A 291 -6.97 27.35 2.07
CA ILE A 291 -8.10 26.76 2.82
C ILE A 291 -8.43 27.50 4.12
N ASN A 292 -7.54 28.36 4.61
CA ASN A 292 -7.74 29.08 5.88
C ASN A 292 -7.64 30.61 5.71
N HIS A 293 -8.37 31.15 4.74
CA HIS A 293 -8.56 32.60 4.57
C HIS A 293 -7.25 33.44 4.54
N GLY A 294 -6.19 32.90 3.93
CA GLY A 294 -4.88 33.54 3.85
C GLY A 294 -3.97 33.31 5.06
N SER A 295 -4.42 32.61 6.10
CA SER A 295 -3.60 32.21 7.25
C SER A 295 -2.55 31.17 6.85
N ALA A 296 -1.33 31.33 7.35
CA ALA A 296 -0.25 30.37 7.13
C ALA A 296 -0.41 29.07 7.94
N CYS A 297 -1.30 29.05 8.94
CA CYS A 297 -1.48 27.91 9.85
C CYS A 297 -2.91 27.42 9.77
N VAL A 298 -3.10 26.11 9.66
CA VAL A 298 -4.38 25.41 9.83
C VAL A 298 -4.55 25.09 11.30
N ASN A 299 -5.80 25.11 11.81
CA ASN A 299 -6.06 24.70 13.19
C ASN A 299 -6.35 23.20 13.30
N ASN A 300 -5.78 22.53 14.30
CA ASN A 300 -6.11 21.16 14.66
C ASN A 300 -7.54 21.06 15.25
N THR A 301 -8.00 19.85 15.59
CA THR A 301 -9.34 19.66 16.20
C THR A 301 -9.49 20.32 17.57
N GLU A 302 -8.41 20.60 18.29
CA GLU A 302 -8.41 21.33 19.58
C GLU A 302 -8.43 22.87 19.39
N GLY A 303 -8.46 23.36 18.14
CA GLY A 303 -8.43 24.78 17.81
C GLY A 303 -7.04 25.43 17.91
N GLN A 304 -5.98 24.64 18.08
CA GLN A 304 -4.60 25.13 18.11
C GLN A 304 -3.96 25.08 16.71
N PRO A 305 -3.00 25.96 16.37
CA PRO A 305 -2.27 25.86 15.12
C PRO A 305 -1.54 24.52 14.98
N VAL A 306 -1.63 23.89 13.80
CA VAL A 306 -0.78 22.75 13.47
C VAL A 306 0.62 23.26 13.15
N THR A 307 1.61 22.72 13.86
CA THR A 307 3.01 23.11 13.72
C THR A 307 3.93 21.89 13.72
N ASP A 308 5.13 22.04 13.16
CA ASP A 308 6.24 21.11 13.37
C ASP A 308 6.72 21.11 14.83
N PRO A 309 7.61 20.18 15.23
CA PRO A 309 8.22 20.14 16.55
C PRO A 309 9.00 21.40 16.99
N PHE A 310 9.27 22.34 16.08
CA PHE A 310 9.92 23.63 16.37
C PHE A 310 8.93 24.80 16.45
N GLY A 311 7.62 24.52 16.38
CA GLY A 311 6.56 25.54 16.42
C GLY A 311 6.35 26.28 15.10
N GLN A 312 6.88 25.77 13.98
CA GLN A 312 6.67 26.34 12.66
C GLN A 312 5.34 25.86 12.08
N CYS A 313 4.48 26.78 11.67
CA CYS A 313 3.23 26.41 11.03
C CYS A 313 3.45 25.64 9.73
N GLY A 314 2.73 24.52 9.59
CA GLY A 314 2.76 23.71 8.39
C GLY A 314 2.62 22.23 8.70
N PHE A 315 3.16 21.40 7.81
CA PHE A 315 3.14 19.96 7.97
C PHE A 315 3.96 19.53 9.19
N PRO A 316 3.38 18.77 10.15
CA PRO A 316 4.08 18.40 11.38
C PRO A 316 5.14 17.31 11.20
N GLY A 317 5.22 16.67 10.03
CA GLY A 317 5.95 15.41 9.80
C GLY A 317 4.98 14.23 9.74
N PHE A 318 5.42 13.09 9.18
CA PHE A 318 4.56 11.90 9.02
C PHE A 318 4.18 11.29 10.38
N ASP A 319 5.13 11.15 11.30
CA ASP A 319 4.90 10.78 12.71
C ASP A 319 4.11 11.87 13.48
N GLY A 320 4.10 13.10 12.94
CA GLY A 320 3.31 14.21 13.46
C GLY A 320 1.86 14.22 12.97
N ALA A 321 1.47 13.30 12.09
CA ALA A 321 0.12 13.18 11.50
C ALA A 321 -0.89 12.53 12.47
N LEU A 322 -0.79 12.90 13.75
CA LEU A 322 -1.76 12.53 14.79
C LEU A 322 -3.17 12.92 14.37
N ALA A 323 -4.17 12.15 14.83
CA ALA A 323 -5.58 12.34 14.47
C ALA A 323 -6.04 13.80 14.58
N LYS A 324 -5.66 14.53 15.64
CA LYS A 324 -6.03 15.93 15.82
C LYS A 324 -5.55 16.86 14.71
N ASN A 325 -4.34 16.62 14.20
CA ASN A 325 -3.72 17.43 13.16
C ASN A 325 -4.34 17.09 11.80
N THR A 326 -4.37 15.80 11.46
CA THR A 326 -4.93 15.29 10.20
C THR A 326 -6.40 15.66 10.04
N LEU A 327 -7.24 15.37 11.05
CA LEU A 327 -8.67 15.69 11.00
C LEU A 327 -8.93 17.20 10.95
N GLY A 328 -8.06 18.01 11.56
CA GLY A 328 -8.12 19.47 11.45
C GLY A 328 -7.90 19.96 10.01
N TYR A 329 -6.91 19.39 9.32
CA TYR A 329 -6.66 19.65 7.90
C TYR A 329 -7.84 19.21 7.02
N VAL A 330 -8.32 17.97 7.22
CA VAL A 330 -9.46 17.42 6.47
C VAL A 330 -10.69 18.31 6.62
N ALA A 331 -11.04 18.71 7.85
CA ALA A 331 -12.19 19.58 8.09
C ALA A 331 -12.07 20.92 7.34
N GLN A 332 -10.91 21.60 7.44
CA GLN A 332 -10.70 22.88 6.74
C GLN A 332 -10.67 22.74 5.21
N MET A 333 -10.18 21.62 4.68
CA MET A 333 -10.28 21.34 3.24
C MET A 333 -11.74 21.22 2.81
N GLN A 334 -12.54 20.42 3.53
CA GLN A 334 -13.97 20.23 3.25
C GLN A 334 -14.75 21.55 3.32
N GLU A 335 -14.50 22.35 4.36
CA GLU A 335 -15.08 23.68 4.56
C GLU A 335 -14.69 24.68 3.46
N ALA A 336 -13.48 24.56 2.91
CA ALA A 336 -12.95 25.43 1.85
C ALA A 336 -13.35 25.01 0.43
N GLY A 337 -14.25 24.03 0.27
CA GLY A 337 -14.71 23.57 -1.04
C GLY A 337 -13.75 22.57 -1.72
N VAL A 338 -13.09 21.74 -0.92
CA VAL A 338 -12.37 20.54 -1.37
C VAL A 338 -13.20 19.33 -0.96
N PRO A 339 -14.17 18.89 -1.79
CA PRO A 339 -15.16 17.90 -1.39
C PRO A 339 -14.61 16.48 -1.25
N VAL A 340 -13.46 16.17 -1.86
CA VAL A 340 -12.83 14.86 -1.79
C VAL A 340 -11.54 15.00 -1.01
N THR A 341 -11.42 14.34 0.13
CA THR A 341 -10.22 14.37 0.97
C THR A 341 -9.78 12.97 1.34
N PHE A 342 -8.52 12.67 1.09
CA PHE A 342 -7.86 11.45 1.51
C PHE A 342 -6.79 11.81 2.53
N ALA A 343 -6.67 11.00 3.57
CA ALA A 343 -5.78 11.34 4.67
C ALA A 343 -5.21 10.10 5.35
N TYR A 344 -4.04 10.27 5.94
CA TYR A 344 -3.35 9.29 6.75
C TYR A 344 -3.25 9.76 8.21
N ILE A 345 -3.40 8.84 9.16
CA ILE A 345 -3.19 9.08 10.59
C ILE A 345 -2.10 8.13 11.09
N SER A 346 -1.07 8.69 11.74
CA SER A 346 0.02 7.91 12.33
C SER A 346 -0.49 6.92 13.37
N ASP A 347 0.27 5.86 13.59
CA ASP A 347 -0.02 4.82 14.56
C ASP A 347 -0.24 5.41 15.97
N ALA A 348 -0.87 4.62 16.83
CA ALA A 348 -1.13 5.03 18.21
C ALA A 348 -0.12 4.47 19.22
N HIS A 349 0.74 3.55 18.79
CA HIS A 349 1.56 2.73 19.68
C HIS A 349 3.04 3.16 19.73
N ASP A 350 3.50 4.04 18.86
CA ASP A 350 4.79 4.71 18.97
C ASP A 350 4.71 6.00 19.77
N ASN A 351 5.82 6.32 20.44
CA ASN A 351 5.95 7.60 21.11
C ASN A 351 6.48 8.68 20.14
N HIS A 352 5.55 9.46 19.61
CA HIS A 352 5.77 10.52 18.61
C HIS A 352 6.52 11.78 19.12
N THR A 353 7.08 11.78 20.33
CA THR A 353 7.67 13.01 20.93
C THR A 353 9.10 13.33 20.47
N SER A 354 9.74 12.52 19.63
CA SER A 354 11.12 12.75 19.12
C SER A 354 11.38 12.20 17.72
N SER A 355 10.33 12.11 16.91
CA SER A 355 10.38 11.73 15.51
C SER A 355 10.88 12.86 14.61
N PHE A 356 11.50 12.53 13.47
CA PHE A 356 11.95 13.55 12.52
C PHE A 356 10.75 14.42 12.08
N PRO A 357 10.86 15.76 12.18
CA PRO A 357 12.10 16.53 12.20
C PRO A 357 12.63 16.96 13.57
N ALA A 358 12.06 16.46 14.67
CA ALA A 358 12.49 16.81 16.03
C ALA A 358 13.98 16.48 16.30
N PRO A 359 14.61 17.14 17.27
CA PRO A 359 15.93 16.75 17.76
C PRO A 359 15.92 15.33 18.35
N PHE A 360 17.02 14.58 18.17
CA PHE A 360 17.18 13.27 18.79
C PHE A 360 17.07 13.34 20.32
N ASN A 361 16.35 12.39 20.90
CA ASN A 361 16.20 12.24 22.34
C ASN A 361 16.64 10.81 22.71
N PRO A 362 17.62 10.58 23.58
CA PRO A 362 18.06 9.22 23.89
C PRO A 362 16.99 8.34 24.58
N ASN A 363 15.87 8.92 25.01
CA ASN A 363 14.73 8.16 25.54
C ASN A 363 13.67 7.81 24.48
N PHE A 364 13.79 8.32 23.24
CA PHE A 364 12.78 8.21 22.17
C PHE A 364 13.40 8.26 20.74
N PRO A 365 12.76 7.69 19.71
CA PRO A 365 11.46 7.02 19.71
C PRO A 365 11.48 5.72 20.52
N ARG A 366 10.33 5.29 21.02
CA ARG A 366 10.13 3.94 21.53
C ARG A 366 8.71 3.48 21.23
N ALA A 367 8.55 2.19 21.00
CA ALA A 367 7.25 1.56 21.00
C ALA A 367 6.64 1.56 22.40
N SER A 368 5.32 1.51 22.49
CA SER A 368 4.53 1.43 23.71
C SER A 368 3.73 0.15 23.68
N GLY A 369 3.75 -0.63 24.76
CA GLY A 369 3.08 -1.93 24.72
C GLY A 369 1.57 -1.81 24.89
N PRO A 370 0.76 -2.79 24.45
CA PRO A 370 -0.69 -2.77 24.62
C PRO A 370 -1.09 -2.46 26.06
N GLY A 371 -1.95 -1.46 26.25
CA GLY A 371 -2.45 -1.04 27.56
C GLY A 371 -1.46 -0.20 28.38
N GLU A 372 -0.33 0.21 27.80
CA GLU A 372 0.60 1.15 28.44
C GLU A 372 -0.01 2.56 28.53
N ALA A 373 0.33 3.29 29.59
CA ALA A 373 -0.34 4.54 29.94
C ALA A 373 -0.27 5.62 28.83
N ASP A 374 0.83 5.73 28.09
CA ASP A 374 0.95 6.69 27.00
C ASP A 374 0.21 6.26 25.72
N TYR A 375 0.24 4.97 25.39
CA TYR A 375 -0.59 4.41 24.31
C TYR A 375 -2.08 4.61 24.58
N VAL A 376 -2.57 4.27 25.78
CA VAL A 376 -3.96 4.51 26.20
C VAL A 376 -4.32 6.00 26.13
N ALA A 377 -3.41 6.88 26.57
CA ALA A 377 -3.64 8.32 26.49
C ALA A 377 -3.70 8.84 25.04
N GLN A 378 -2.89 8.29 24.13
CA GLN A 378 -2.90 8.63 22.72
C GLN A 378 -4.20 8.20 22.04
N LEU A 379 -4.68 6.98 22.29
CA LEU A 379 -5.97 6.51 21.79
C LEU A 379 -7.14 7.33 22.32
N HIS A 380 -7.09 7.76 23.60
CA HIS A 380 -8.06 8.71 24.12
C HIS A 380 -8.01 10.07 23.40
N ALA A 381 -6.82 10.58 23.08
CA ALA A 381 -6.68 11.82 22.30
C ALA A 381 -7.20 11.66 20.87
N TYR A 382 -6.98 10.51 20.23
CA TYR A 382 -7.53 10.20 18.91
C TYR A 382 -9.06 10.12 18.96
N ASN A 383 -9.60 9.45 19.98
CA ASN A 383 -11.04 9.40 20.22
C ASN A 383 -11.66 10.80 20.34
N ASP A 384 -11.06 11.69 21.13
CA ASP A 384 -11.55 13.06 21.33
C ASP A 384 -11.47 13.88 20.04
N ALA A 385 -10.42 13.67 19.24
CA ALA A 385 -10.27 14.28 17.93
C ALA A 385 -11.40 13.86 16.98
N PHE A 386 -11.77 12.57 16.94
CA PHE A 386 -12.91 12.08 16.15
C PHE A 386 -14.25 12.67 16.60
N GLY A 387 -14.50 12.71 17.91
CA GLY A 387 -15.72 13.33 18.45
C GLY A 387 -15.84 14.80 18.04
N THR A 388 -14.74 15.55 18.13
CA THR A 388 -14.69 16.96 17.73
C THR A 388 -14.83 17.14 16.22
N PHE A 389 -14.18 16.28 15.44
CA PHE A 389 -14.23 16.30 13.98
C PHE A 389 -15.66 16.11 13.44
N PHE A 390 -16.37 15.07 13.90
CA PHE A 390 -17.75 14.83 13.46
C PHE A 390 -18.69 15.96 13.89
N ALA A 391 -18.53 16.49 15.11
CA ALA A 391 -19.32 17.63 15.58
C ALA A 391 -19.07 18.90 14.74
N ARG A 392 -17.81 19.15 14.36
CA ARG A 392 -17.41 20.28 13.52
C ARG A 392 -18.01 20.19 12.13
N LEU A 393 -17.81 19.06 11.44
CA LEU A 393 -18.38 18.86 10.09
C LEU A 393 -19.90 18.99 10.08
N ALA A 394 -20.58 18.41 11.08
CA ALA A 394 -22.03 18.49 11.19
C ALA A 394 -22.53 19.94 11.39
N ALA A 395 -21.74 20.80 12.07
CA ALA A 395 -22.08 22.21 12.22
C ALA A 395 -22.09 22.97 10.88
N ASP A 396 -21.31 22.51 9.91
CA ASP A 396 -21.28 23.03 8.53
C ASP A 396 -22.18 22.25 7.57
N GLY A 397 -23.00 21.33 8.11
CA GLY A 397 -23.94 20.52 7.33
C GLY A 397 -23.27 19.41 6.51
N ILE A 398 -22.05 19.03 6.86
CA ILE A 398 -21.31 17.90 6.29
C ILE A 398 -21.47 16.72 7.25
N ASP A 399 -22.30 15.74 6.88
CA ASP A 399 -22.60 14.59 7.74
C ASP A 399 -22.89 13.33 6.93
N LYS A 400 -23.20 12.23 7.62
CA LYS A 400 -23.51 10.92 7.01
C LYS A 400 -24.65 10.93 5.99
N SER A 401 -25.49 11.98 5.93
CA SER A 401 -26.58 12.09 4.96
C SER A 401 -26.12 12.61 3.59
N ASN A 402 -24.91 13.16 3.48
CA ASN A 402 -24.38 13.71 2.23
C ASN A 402 -22.87 13.43 2.02
N THR A 403 -22.23 12.71 2.94
CA THR A 403 -20.80 12.42 2.91
C THR A 403 -20.58 10.92 2.92
N LEU A 404 -19.72 10.45 2.02
CA LEU A 404 -19.17 9.10 2.07
C LEU A 404 -17.90 9.13 2.95
N PHE A 405 -17.98 8.48 4.10
CA PHE A 405 -16.86 8.23 4.98
C PHE A 405 -16.32 6.82 4.75
N VAL A 406 -15.00 6.71 4.62
CA VAL A 406 -14.27 5.44 4.47
C VAL A 406 -13.13 5.44 5.48
N PHE A 407 -13.03 4.38 6.27
CA PHE A 407 -12.00 4.21 7.30
C PHE A 407 -11.42 2.81 7.23
N THR A 408 -10.10 2.67 7.24
CA THR A 408 -9.40 1.38 7.33
C THR A 408 -7.97 1.60 7.85
N ALA A 409 -7.21 0.54 8.10
CA ALA A 409 -5.76 0.60 8.26
C ALA A 409 -5.06 0.33 6.91
N ASP A 410 -3.78 0.63 6.80
CA ASP A 410 -2.92 0.24 5.67
C ASP A 410 -2.42 -1.21 5.76
N GLU A 411 -2.35 -1.73 6.98
CA GLU A 411 -2.14 -3.13 7.37
C GLU A 411 -2.39 -3.32 8.87
N GLY A 412 -2.33 -4.57 9.33
CA GLY A 412 -2.11 -4.86 10.74
C GLY A 412 -0.63 -5.08 11.03
N ASP A 413 -0.30 -5.25 12.29
CA ASP A 413 1.03 -5.66 12.73
C ASP A 413 0.94 -6.79 13.77
N HIS A 414 2.11 -7.28 14.16
CA HIS A 414 2.28 -8.20 15.28
C HIS A 414 3.04 -7.51 16.42
N PHE A 415 2.40 -7.48 17.60
CA PHE A 415 3.06 -7.02 18.82
C PHE A 415 4.07 -8.05 19.36
N ALA A 416 5.36 -7.74 19.21
CA ALA A 416 6.51 -8.46 19.76
C ALA A 416 6.82 -8.01 21.20
N GLY A 417 6.46 -8.84 22.17
CA GLY A 417 6.64 -8.54 23.59
C GLY A 417 6.16 -9.64 24.52
N GLY A 418 6.63 -9.61 25.77
CA GLY A 418 6.21 -10.52 26.83
C GLY A 418 4.83 -10.17 27.42
N ASP A 419 4.70 -10.37 28.73
CA ASP A 419 3.50 -10.05 29.51
C ASP A 419 3.68 -8.72 30.24
N GLY A 420 2.84 -7.73 29.95
CA GLY A 420 2.84 -6.44 30.65
C GLY A 420 2.57 -6.60 32.15
N THR A 421 3.18 -5.73 32.98
CA THR A 421 2.97 -5.76 34.43
C THR A 421 1.81 -4.86 34.83
N ALA A 422 0.74 -5.45 35.38
CA ALA A 422 -0.44 -4.69 35.81
C ALA A 422 -0.11 -3.58 36.81
N GLN A 423 -0.67 -2.39 36.57
CA GLN A 423 -0.56 -1.21 37.41
C GLN A 423 -1.85 -0.98 38.22
N ALA A 424 -1.76 -0.14 39.25
CA ALA A 424 -2.88 0.15 40.14
C ALA A 424 -4.04 0.91 39.47
N ASP A 425 -3.76 1.62 38.38
CA ASP A 425 -4.73 2.38 37.58
C ASP A 425 -5.38 1.55 36.46
N GLY A 426 -5.02 0.26 36.34
CA GLY A 426 -5.53 -0.64 35.31
C GLY A 426 -4.70 -0.67 34.02
N THR A 427 -3.67 0.16 33.89
CA THR A 427 -2.72 0.12 32.77
C THR A 427 -1.70 -1.02 32.95
N LEU A 428 -0.91 -1.29 31.91
CA LEU A 428 0.23 -2.21 31.94
C LEU A 428 1.55 -1.43 31.89
N ALA A 429 2.58 -1.93 32.56
CA ALA A 429 3.93 -1.40 32.48
C ALA A 429 4.88 -2.37 31.77
N TRP A 430 5.71 -1.82 30.89
CA TRP A 430 6.67 -2.55 30.05
C TRP A 430 8.11 -2.14 30.35
N SER A 431 9.05 -3.03 30.05
CA SER A 431 10.49 -2.78 30.20
C SER A 431 11.08 -2.26 28.89
N HIS A 432 11.37 -0.97 28.85
CA HIS A 432 11.95 -0.27 27.70
C HIS A 432 13.48 -0.29 27.74
N THR A 433 14.05 -1.50 27.65
CA THR A 433 15.51 -1.68 27.69
C THR A 433 15.96 -2.69 26.65
N ASN A 434 17.06 -2.40 25.97
CA ASN A 434 17.74 -3.39 25.16
C ASN A 434 18.24 -4.53 26.04
N CYS A 435 17.97 -5.78 25.65
CA CYS A 435 18.35 -6.94 26.44
C CYS A 435 18.62 -8.16 25.55
N SER A 436 19.26 -9.16 26.15
CA SER A 436 19.56 -10.43 25.51
C SER A 436 19.16 -11.57 26.42
N TRP A 437 18.46 -12.55 25.87
CA TRP A 437 18.08 -13.75 26.60
C TRP A 437 19.24 -14.72 26.86
N THR A 438 20.36 -14.53 26.17
CA THR A 438 21.54 -15.41 26.27
C THR A 438 22.63 -14.90 27.21
N THR A 439 22.51 -13.66 27.71
CA THR A 439 23.48 -13.05 28.63
C THR A 439 22.78 -12.50 29.88
N THR A 440 23.53 -12.31 30.96
CA THR A 440 22.97 -11.78 32.22
C THR A 440 23.08 -10.24 32.22
N PRO A 441 22.00 -9.50 32.55
CA PRO A 441 20.67 -9.98 32.95
C PRO A 441 19.81 -10.40 31.74
N ALA A 442 19.06 -11.50 31.89
CA ALA A 442 18.06 -11.91 30.92
C ALA A 442 16.96 -10.84 30.85
N CYS A 443 16.25 -10.78 29.71
CA CYS A 443 15.13 -9.88 29.59
C CYS A 443 14.04 -10.21 30.62
N PRO A 444 13.40 -9.20 31.22
CA PRO A 444 12.29 -9.43 32.14
C PRO A 444 11.06 -9.98 31.40
N SER A 445 10.12 -10.56 32.14
CA SER A 445 8.88 -11.09 31.54
C SER A 445 8.00 -10.02 30.90
N ASN A 446 8.12 -8.76 31.33
CA ASN A 446 7.43 -7.61 30.75
C ASN A 446 8.29 -6.85 29.74
N GLN A 447 9.28 -7.51 29.13
CA GLN A 447 10.05 -6.94 28.04
C GLN A 447 9.17 -6.67 26.81
N ILE A 448 9.42 -5.56 26.16
CA ILE A 448 8.83 -5.18 24.86
C ILE A 448 9.93 -5.10 23.81
N GLY A 449 9.61 -5.41 22.56
CA GLY A 449 10.47 -5.12 21.42
C GLY A 449 10.67 -6.31 20.48
N GLU A 450 10.86 -6.02 19.21
CA GLU A 450 11.13 -7.00 18.16
C GLU A 450 12.48 -7.72 18.36
N VAL A 451 12.58 -8.95 17.85
CA VAL A 451 13.74 -9.83 17.90
C VAL A 451 14.65 -9.53 16.71
N ASN A 452 15.58 -8.60 16.89
CA ASN A 452 16.58 -8.23 15.90
C ASN A 452 17.59 -9.36 15.66
N LEU A 453 17.64 -9.88 14.42
CA LEU A 453 18.50 -10.99 14.02
C LEU A 453 19.45 -10.59 12.89
N ASN A 454 20.77 -10.59 13.15
CA ASN A 454 21.74 -10.54 12.07
C ASN A 454 21.85 -11.91 11.39
N LEU A 455 21.20 -12.04 10.24
CA LEU A 455 21.14 -13.26 9.45
C LEU A 455 22.52 -13.67 8.93
N LYS A 456 23.34 -12.72 8.45
CA LYS A 456 24.67 -13.03 7.88
C LYS A 456 25.57 -13.75 8.87
N ALA A 457 25.43 -13.47 10.16
CA ALA A 457 26.20 -14.13 11.23
C ALA A 457 25.68 -15.53 11.59
N LYS A 458 24.52 -15.95 11.07
CA LYS A 458 23.92 -17.29 11.27
C LYS A 458 24.09 -18.22 10.07
N LEU A 459 24.45 -17.68 8.91
CA LEU A 459 24.65 -18.47 7.70
C LEU A 459 25.98 -19.26 7.73
N PRO A 460 26.03 -20.46 7.11
CA PRO A 460 27.27 -21.22 6.96
C PRO A 460 28.33 -20.45 6.16
N ALA A 461 29.61 -20.56 6.56
CA ALA A 461 30.72 -19.95 5.84
C ALA A 461 31.18 -20.81 4.64
N PRO A 462 31.61 -20.21 3.52
CA PRO A 462 31.66 -18.77 3.26
C PRO A 462 30.28 -18.21 2.88
N VAL A 463 29.88 -17.13 3.52
CA VAL A 463 28.60 -16.46 3.24
C VAL A 463 28.70 -15.76 1.88
N PRO A 464 27.78 -16.01 0.92
CA PRO A 464 27.79 -15.33 -0.37
C PRO A 464 27.50 -13.83 -0.22
N ALA A 465 27.94 -13.02 -1.19
CA ALA A 465 27.63 -11.60 -1.21
C ALA A 465 26.18 -11.36 -1.67
N PHE A 466 25.36 -10.77 -0.79
CA PHE A 466 24.00 -10.32 -1.09
C PHE A 466 23.67 -9.05 -0.30
N SER A 467 22.73 -8.29 -0.84
CA SER A 467 22.01 -7.23 -0.14
C SER A 467 20.69 -7.78 0.39
N LEU A 468 20.32 -7.33 1.57
CA LEU A 468 19.10 -7.73 2.26
C LEU A 468 18.25 -6.48 2.43
N HIS A 469 17.02 -6.49 1.92
CA HIS A 469 16.01 -5.56 2.42
C HIS A 469 15.56 -6.08 3.79
N ARG A 470 15.72 -5.25 4.82
CA ARG A 470 15.63 -5.64 6.21
C ARG A 470 14.17 -5.57 6.63
N ASP A 471 13.65 -6.67 7.13
CA ASP A 471 12.22 -6.84 7.36
C ASP A 471 11.94 -8.11 8.19
N SER A 472 10.69 -8.34 8.60
CA SER A 472 10.24 -9.68 9.04
C SER A 472 10.02 -10.61 7.83
N ALA A 473 9.67 -10.06 6.66
CA ALA A 473 9.63 -10.75 5.38
C ALA A 473 10.80 -10.34 4.46
N PRO A 474 12.08 -10.57 4.83
CA PRO A 474 13.21 -9.99 4.12
C PRO A 474 13.34 -10.49 2.68
N THR A 475 13.68 -9.56 1.78
CA THR A 475 13.95 -9.86 0.37
C THR A 475 15.44 -9.84 0.05
N PHE A 476 15.88 -10.79 -0.79
CA PHE A 476 17.30 -11.09 -1.02
C PHE A 476 17.74 -10.74 -2.44
N TYR A 477 18.83 -9.98 -2.55
CA TYR A 477 19.39 -9.56 -3.84
C TYR A 477 20.87 -9.95 -3.93
N ARG A 478 21.17 -10.99 -4.70
CA ARG A 478 22.52 -11.51 -4.92
C ARG A 478 23.19 -10.82 -6.10
N ASN A 479 24.42 -10.35 -5.88
CA ASN A 479 25.21 -9.69 -6.93
C ASN A 479 25.33 -10.58 -8.17
N GLY A 480 25.15 -9.98 -9.35
CA GLY A 480 25.14 -10.66 -10.64
C GLY A 480 23.75 -11.11 -11.09
N ASN A 481 22.72 -10.99 -10.23
CA ASN A 481 21.34 -11.44 -10.48
C ASN A 481 21.29 -12.84 -11.11
N PRO A 482 21.79 -13.87 -10.40
CA PRO A 482 21.87 -15.22 -10.93
C PRO A 482 20.46 -15.78 -11.20
N ALA A 483 20.35 -16.68 -12.18
CA ALA A 483 19.09 -17.38 -12.43
C ALA A 483 18.67 -18.21 -11.20
N ARG A 484 17.36 -18.39 -11.01
CA ARG A 484 16.77 -19.16 -9.88
C ARG A 484 17.25 -20.62 -9.78
N THR A 485 17.88 -21.16 -10.82
CA THR A 485 18.46 -22.53 -10.84
C THR A 485 19.98 -22.53 -10.61
N ASP A 486 20.59 -21.38 -10.33
CA ASP A 486 22.02 -21.28 -10.00
C ASP A 486 22.31 -22.07 -8.71
N PRO A 487 23.25 -23.04 -8.72
CA PRO A 487 23.49 -23.89 -7.56
C PRO A 487 23.88 -23.13 -6.28
N ALA A 488 24.54 -21.98 -6.41
CA ALA A 488 24.94 -21.19 -5.26
C ALA A 488 23.78 -20.34 -4.70
N LEU A 489 22.86 -19.87 -5.54
CA LEU A 489 21.60 -19.27 -5.07
C LEU A 489 20.74 -20.31 -4.36
N ARG A 490 20.59 -21.50 -4.96
CA ARG A 490 19.86 -22.65 -4.36
C ARG A 490 20.41 -23.06 -3.00
N GLN A 491 21.74 -23.03 -2.86
CA GLN A 491 22.35 -23.30 -1.56
C GLN A 491 22.06 -22.20 -0.55
N LEU A 492 22.08 -20.93 -0.95
CA LEU A 492 21.75 -19.80 -0.07
C LEU A 492 20.31 -19.89 0.45
N GLU A 493 19.34 -20.21 -0.39
CA GLU A 493 17.93 -20.36 0.02
C GLU A 493 17.76 -21.45 1.09
N ARG A 494 18.39 -22.62 0.89
CA ARG A 494 18.39 -23.70 1.87
C ARG A 494 19.09 -23.30 3.17
N ASP A 495 20.22 -22.62 3.07
CA ASP A 495 20.97 -22.15 4.23
C ASP A 495 20.14 -21.15 5.05
N VAL A 496 19.48 -20.18 4.39
CA VAL A 496 18.56 -19.21 5.02
C VAL A 496 17.41 -19.94 5.70
N PHE A 497 16.72 -20.84 4.99
CA PHE A 497 15.57 -21.56 5.57
C PHE A 497 15.97 -22.46 6.75
N SER A 498 17.23 -22.92 6.80
CA SER A 498 17.74 -23.75 7.89
C SER A 498 18.13 -22.96 9.14
N VAL A 499 18.11 -21.62 9.09
CA VAL A 499 18.54 -20.77 10.21
C VAL A 499 17.65 -21.02 11.43
N GLN A 500 18.32 -21.26 12.55
CA GLN A 500 17.68 -21.35 13.86
C GLN A 500 18.18 -20.23 14.77
N ALA A 501 17.27 -19.62 15.49
CA ALA A 501 17.55 -18.62 16.51
C ALA A 501 16.59 -18.76 17.69
N ILE A 502 16.96 -18.14 18.80
CA ILE A 502 16.09 -18.08 19.99
C ILE A 502 15.10 -16.96 19.76
N ASP A 503 13.81 -17.31 19.76
CA ASP A 503 12.73 -16.36 19.92
C ASP A 503 12.28 -16.44 21.38
N PRO A 504 12.59 -15.42 22.18
CA PRO A 504 12.34 -15.49 23.59
C PRO A 504 10.87 -15.38 24.02
N TYR A 505 10.01 -14.83 23.18
CA TYR A 505 8.59 -14.76 23.48
C TYR A 505 7.91 -16.11 23.28
N LEU A 506 8.56 -17.01 22.51
CA LEU A 506 8.08 -18.37 22.26
C LEU A 506 8.83 -19.45 23.05
N SER A 507 10.17 -19.41 23.08
CA SER A 507 10.99 -20.49 23.65
C SER A 507 12.43 -20.07 23.93
N SER A 508 13.01 -20.59 25.02
CA SER A 508 14.43 -20.43 25.32
C SER A 508 15.36 -21.30 24.46
N ALA A 509 14.82 -22.18 23.62
CA ALA A 509 15.58 -23.05 22.73
C ALA A 509 15.55 -22.51 21.28
N PRO A 510 16.67 -22.59 20.53
CA PRO A 510 16.65 -22.22 19.12
C PRO A 510 15.62 -23.03 18.33
N ALA A 511 14.87 -22.34 17.48
CA ALA A 511 13.87 -22.90 16.58
C ALA A 511 14.03 -22.28 15.18
N PRO A 512 13.42 -22.85 14.12
CA PRO A 512 13.44 -22.25 12.79
C PRO A 512 12.94 -20.81 12.82
N VAL A 513 13.66 -19.91 12.15
CA VAL A 513 13.29 -18.49 12.04
C VAL A 513 12.25 -18.28 10.94
N PHE A 514 12.39 -18.97 9.81
CA PHE A 514 11.52 -18.80 8.65
C PHE A 514 10.46 -19.90 8.57
N VAL A 515 9.24 -19.51 8.22
CA VAL A 515 8.08 -20.39 8.07
C VAL A 515 7.75 -20.67 6.60
N GLN A 516 7.98 -19.71 5.71
CA GLN A 516 7.74 -19.83 4.27
C GLN A 516 8.81 -19.08 3.45
N MET A 517 8.93 -19.41 2.16
CA MET A 517 9.85 -18.76 1.24
C MET A 517 9.31 -18.82 -0.19
N ALA A 518 9.49 -17.75 -0.97
CA ALA A 518 9.10 -17.64 -2.37
C ALA A 518 10.31 -17.28 -3.24
N ASP A 519 10.51 -17.99 -4.34
CA ASP A 519 11.40 -17.57 -5.43
C ASP A 519 10.63 -16.71 -6.47
N PRO A 520 11.27 -16.20 -7.54
CA PRO A 520 10.60 -15.33 -8.51
C PRO A 520 9.41 -15.95 -9.25
N VAL A 521 9.29 -17.29 -9.27
CA VAL A 521 8.12 -17.97 -9.86
C VAL A 521 6.92 -17.83 -8.94
N THR A 522 7.12 -18.05 -7.65
CA THR A 522 6.05 -17.94 -6.65
C THR A 522 5.76 -16.50 -6.27
N GLU A 523 6.78 -15.63 -6.20
CA GLU A 523 6.60 -14.18 -6.07
C GLU A 523 5.65 -13.63 -7.14
N LYS A 524 5.69 -14.15 -8.37
CA LYS A 524 4.72 -13.78 -9.40
C LYS A 524 3.28 -14.20 -9.03
N ALA A 525 3.09 -15.37 -8.44
CA ALA A 525 1.77 -15.80 -7.95
C ALA A 525 1.23 -14.87 -6.84
N LEU A 526 2.14 -14.31 -6.04
CA LEU A 526 1.87 -13.44 -4.89
C LEU A 526 1.74 -11.95 -5.22
N HIS A 527 1.75 -11.54 -6.50
CA HIS A 527 1.77 -10.13 -6.91
C HIS A 527 3.05 -9.37 -6.50
N MET A 528 4.20 -10.06 -6.45
CA MET A 528 5.50 -9.50 -6.09
C MET A 528 6.47 -9.34 -7.29
N VAL A 529 5.98 -9.49 -8.52
CA VAL A 529 6.77 -9.31 -9.76
C VAL A 529 6.11 -8.29 -10.67
N ASN A 530 6.66 -7.07 -10.71
CA ASN A 530 6.09 -5.96 -11.48
C ASN A 530 6.62 -5.86 -12.93
N ALA A 531 6.24 -4.77 -13.62
CA ALA A 531 6.60 -4.50 -15.01
C ALA A 531 8.11 -4.32 -15.28
N ASP A 532 8.92 -4.03 -14.25
CA ASP A 532 10.38 -4.03 -14.35
C ASP A 532 10.98 -5.27 -13.66
N PRO A 533 11.43 -6.28 -14.43
CA PRO A 533 12.01 -7.49 -13.87
C PRO A 533 13.31 -7.25 -13.10
N ARG A 534 13.92 -6.06 -13.19
CA ARG A 534 15.10 -5.70 -12.39
C ARG A 534 14.76 -5.38 -10.94
N ARG A 535 13.50 -5.10 -10.63
CA ARG A 535 13.03 -4.83 -9.25
C ARG A 535 12.68 -6.10 -8.47
N THR A 536 12.61 -7.24 -9.16
CA THR A 536 12.31 -8.54 -8.56
C THR A 536 13.49 -9.04 -7.73
N PRO A 537 13.31 -9.34 -6.43
CA PRO A 537 14.34 -10.00 -5.63
C PRO A 537 14.68 -11.40 -6.17
N ASN A 538 15.76 -11.99 -5.69
CA ASN A 538 16.09 -13.38 -6.02
C ASN A 538 15.22 -14.38 -5.25
N PHE A 539 14.77 -14.02 -4.06
CA PHE A 539 13.75 -14.71 -3.28
C PHE A 539 13.35 -13.84 -2.08
N THR A 540 12.21 -14.16 -1.48
CA THR A 540 11.67 -13.57 -0.26
C THR A 540 11.46 -14.66 0.78
N ALA A 541 11.89 -14.42 2.02
CA ALA A 541 11.68 -15.33 3.14
C ALA A 541 10.70 -14.71 4.14
N PHE A 542 9.82 -15.51 4.73
CA PHE A 542 8.79 -15.10 5.67
C PHE A 542 9.13 -15.66 7.05
N ALA A 543 9.38 -14.79 8.03
CA ALA A 543 9.86 -15.17 9.36
C ALA A 543 8.71 -15.53 10.31
N LEU A 544 9.03 -15.93 11.53
CA LEU A 544 8.12 -15.77 12.66
C LEU A 544 7.96 -14.27 12.94
N PRO A 545 6.76 -13.79 13.30
CA PRO A 545 6.43 -12.37 13.27
C PRO A 545 7.12 -11.57 14.38
N ASP A 546 7.72 -12.20 15.38
CA ASP A 546 8.53 -11.52 16.39
C ASP A 546 9.89 -11.04 15.85
N TYR A 547 10.36 -11.54 14.69
CA TYR A 547 11.71 -11.23 14.17
C TYR A 547 11.73 -10.03 13.24
N PHE A 548 12.73 -9.17 13.47
CA PHE A 548 13.22 -8.23 12.46
C PHE A 548 14.58 -8.69 11.93
N VAL A 549 14.63 -9.09 10.66
CA VAL A 549 15.80 -9.72 10.06
C VAL A 549 16.68 -8.69 9.39
N THR A 550 17.94 -8.62 9.82
CA THR A 550 18.92 -7.65 9.36
C THR A 550 20.23 -8.29 8.90
N ASP A 551 21.08 -7.50 8.26
CA ASP A 551 22.39 -7.91 7.75
C ASP A 551 23.56 -7.26 8.50
N VAL A 552 23.26 -6.54 9.59
CA VAL A 552 24.22 -5.90 10.50
C VAL A 552 24.00 -6.36 11.93
N ASN A 553 25.07 -6.36 12.74
CA ASN A 553 24.96 -6.78 14.15
C ASN A 553 23.99 -5.88 14.92
N PRO A 554 23.07 -6.44 15.73
CA PRO A 554 22.21 -5.66 16.59
C PRO A 554 23.00 -4.83 17.62
N SER A 555 22.41 -3.71 18.05
CA SER A 555 23.07 -2.72 18.91
C SER A 555 23.27 -3.18 20.36
N CYS A 556 22.54 -4.19 20.84
CA CYS A 556 22.59 -4.63 22.24
C CYS A 556 23.62 -5.71 22.57
N GLY A 557 24.58 -5.98 21.66
CA GLY A 557 25.73 -6.85 21.96
C GLY A 557 25.46 -8.35 21.92
N SER A 558 24.31 -8.78 21.36
CA SER A 558 23.97 -10.19 21.14
C SER A 558 23.28 -10.41 19.78
N ASN A 559 23.14 -11.66 19.36
CA ASN A 559 22.46 -12.03 18.12
C ASN A 559 21.72 -13.37 18.28
N PRO A 560 20.37 -13.38 18.41
CA PRO A 560 19.48 -12.22 18.31
C PRO A 560 19.50 -11.33 19.55
N CYS A 561 18.83 -10.18 19.45
CA CYS A 561 18.76 -9.09 20.42
C CYS A 561 17.33 -8.53 20.47
N ILE A 562 16.85 -8.09 21.64
CA ILE A 562 15.58 -7.35 21.71
C ILE A 562 15.86 -5.85 21.61
N ASP A 563 15.22 -5.20 20.65
CA ASP A 563 15.22 -3.74 20.49
C ASP A 563 13.86 -3.19 20.92
N TYR A 564 13.81 -2.42 22.02
CA TYR A 564 12.54 -1.87 22.52
C TYR A 564 12.04 -0.67 21.72
N HIS A 565 12.84 -0.14 20.78
CA HIS A 565 12.44 1.03 20.01
C HIS A 565 11.31 0.69 19.03
N PHE A 566 11.20 -0.58 18.62
CA PHE A 566 10.20 -1.11 17.70
C PHE A 566 9.61 -2.39 18.31
N ALA A 567 8.30 -2.54 18.32
CA ALA A 567 7.64 -3.71 18.91
C ALA A 567 6.45 -4.23 18.08
N TYR A 568 6.28 -3.69 16.88
CA TYR A 568 5.12 -3.87 16.04
C TYR A 568 5.66 -4.25 14.66
N SER A 569 5.80 -5.55 14.45
CA SER A 569 6.43 -6.11 13.25
C SER A 569 5.34 -6.44 12.23
N HIS A 570 5.56 -6.05 10.98
CA HIS A 570 4.61 -6.18 9.88
C HIS A 570 5.37 -6.49 8.58
N GLY A 571 4.64 -6.81 7.50
CA GLY A 571 5.22 -7.23 6.21
C GLY A 571 4.98 -8.71 5.88
N ASP A 572 4.67 -9.51 6.89
CA ASP A 572 4.68 -10.97 6.81
C ASP A 572 3.28 -11.58 6.61
N ILE A 573 3.19 -12.91 6.52
CA ILE A 573 2.02 -13.66 6.05
C ILE A 573 1.00 -14.01 7.15
N GLN A 574 1.29 -13.66 8.41
CA GLN A 574 0.47 -14.04 9.56
C GLN A 574 -0.86 -13.28 9.57
N GLU A 575 -1.91 -13.89 10.14
CA GLU A 575 -3.26 -13.36 10.06
C GLU A 575 -3.37 -11.99 10.75
N GLU A 576 -2.69 -11.77 11.86
CA GLU A 576 -2.67 -10.51 12.60
C GLU A 576 -2.09 -9.33 11.79
N ILE A 577 -1.13 -9.61 10.91
CA ILE A 577 -0.55 -8.62 9.98
C ILE A 577 -1.45 -8.46 8.75
N ALA A 578 -1.94 -9.57 8.23
CA ALA A 578 -2.67 -9.63 6.96
C ALA A 578 -4.10 -9.09 7.06
N ARG A 579 -4.78 -9.30 8.19
CA ARG A 579 -6.21 -9.05 8.37
C ARG A 579 -6.46 -7.71 9.06
N THR A 580 -7.11 -6.83 8.33
CA THR A 580 -7.45 -5.45 8.73
C THR A 580 -8.96 -5.31 8.95
N TRP A 581 -9.49 -4.10 8.76
CA TRP A 581 -10.90 -3.77 8.94
C TRP A 581 -11.30 -2.60 8.04
N LEU A 582 -12.53 -2.64 7.50
CA LEU A 582 -13.03 -1.64 6.57
C LEU A 582 -14.38 -1.08 7.01
N GLY A 583 -14.42 0.23 7.23
CA GLY A 583 -15.60 1.00 7.58
C GLY A 583 -16.12 1.83 6.41
N PHE A 584 -17.40 1.67 6.05
CA PHE A 584 -18.13 2.58 5.15
C PHE A 584 -19.35 3.18 5.86
N VAL A 585 -19.52 4.50 5.77
CA VAL A 585 -20.73 5.21 6.24
C VAL A 585 -21.10 6.29 5.22
N GLY A 586 -22.36 6.35 4.80
CA GLY A 586 -22.83 7.42 3.92
C GLY A 586 -23.99 7.03 3.02
N PRO A 587 -24.43 7.94 2.13
CA PRO A 587 -25.50 7.64 1.17
C PRO A 587 -25.14 6.45 0.27
N GLY A 588 -26.08 5.52 0.13
CA GLY A 588 -25.90 4.31 -0.70
C GLY A 588 -25.16 3.16 -0.01
N VAL A 589 -24.71 3.33 1.24
CA VAL A 589 -24.11 2.27 2.06
C VAL A 589 -25.17 1.68 2.99
N LYS A 590 -25.23 0.35 3.09
CA LYS A 590 -26.10 -0.35 4.04
C LYS A 590 -25.63 -0.12 5.48
N ASN A 591 -26.58 0.04 6.39
CA ASN A 591 -26.31 0.01 7.83
C ASN A 591 -26.42 -1.43 8.37
N ILE A 592 -25.34 -2.20 8.23
CA ILE A 592 -25.24 -3.60 8.68
C ILE A 592 -24.71 -3.67 10.13
N GLY A 593 -23.98 -2.63 10.57
CA GLY A 593 -23.14 -2.71 11.76
C GLY A 593 -21.85 -3.49 11.48
N ARG A 594 -21.35 -4.19 12.50
CA ARG A 594 -20.14 -5.03 12.35
C ARG A 594 -20.48 -6.36 11.69
N THR A 595 -19.69 -6.80 10.72
CA THR A 595 -19.85 -8.09 10.02
C THR A 595 -18.50 -8.72 9.65
N SER A 596 -18.50 -10.04 9.48
CA SER A 596 -17.38 -10.84 8.95
C SER A 596 -17.76 -11.57 7.65
N ASP A 597 -18.97 -11.33 7.12
CA ASP A 597 -19.59 -12.18 6.10
C ASP A 597 -18.92 -12.07 4.71
N VAL A 598 -18.24 -10.96 4.46
CA VAL A 598 -17.66 -10.63 3.16
C VAL A 598 -16.15 -10.58 3.30
N TRP A 599 -15.46 -11.53 2.67
CA TRP A 599 -14.01 -11.45 2.46
C TRP A 599 -13.72 -10.37 1.41
N SER A 600 -12.86 -9.42 1.75
CA SER A 600 -12.38 -8.36 0.86
C SER A 600 -10.90 -8.06 1.12
N ASP A 601 -10.29 -7.31 0.21
CA ASP A 601 -8.94 -6.75 0.37
C ASP A 601 -8.90 -5.26 0.02
N HIS A 602 -7.77 -4.61 0.26
CA HIS A 602 -7.57 -3.18 -0.01
C HIS A 602 -7.88 -2.78 -1.46
N ALA A 603 -7.69 -3.68 -2.43
CA ALA A 603 -7.95 -3.35 -3.82
C ALA A 603 -9.44 -3.05 -4.04
N ASP A 604 -10.33 -3.64 -3.24
CA ASP A 604 -11.79 -3.49 -3.35
C ASP A 604 -12.32 -2.12 -2.89
N ILE A 605 -11.52 -1.34 -2.14
CA ILE A 605 -11.94 -0.05 -1.59
C ILE A 605 -12.22 0.96 -2.70
N ARG A 606 -11.25 1.19 -3.60
CA ARG A 606 -11.40 2.15 -4.71
C ARG A 606 -12.61 1.88 -5.60
N PRO A 607 -12.81 0.67 -6.17
CA PRO A 607 -13.95 0.44 -7.03
C PRO A 607 -15.28 0.57 -6.28
N THR A 608 -15.31 0.26 -4.97
CA THR A 608 -16.50 0.51 -4.14
C THR A 608 -16.80 2.01 -4.00
N ILE A 609 -15.78 2.82 -3.72
CA ILE A 609 -15.90 4.29 -3.68
C ILE A 609 -16.39 4.80 -5.04
N LEU A 610 -15.73 4.45 -6.15
CA LEU A 610 -16.08 4.99 -7.47
C LEU A 610 -17.47 4.55 -7.93
N ALA A 611 -17.91 3.32 -7.60
CA ALA A 611 -19.26 2.85 -7.90
C ALA A 611 -20.32 3.68 -7.18
N LEU A 612 -20.11 4.01 -5.89
CA LEU A 612 -21.00 4.90 -5.13
C LEU A 612 -21.05 6.32 -5.70
N LEU A 613 -19.97 6.78 -6.31
CA LEU A 613 -19.87 8.14 -6.83
C LEU A 613 -20.31 8.29 -8.29
N GLY A 614 -20.63 7.19 -8.98
CA GLY A 614 -20.91 7.22 -10.42
C GLY A 614 -19.68 7.57 -11.26
N LEU A 615 -18.48 7.32 -10.72
CA LEU A 615 -17.20 7.56 -11.37
C LEU A 615 -16.56 6.24 -11.79
N LYS A 616 -15.50 6.33 -12.58
CA LYS A 616 -14.67 5.17 -12.95
C LYS A 616 -13.26 5.60 -13.29
N ASP A 617 -12.36 4.63 -13.19
CA ASP A 617 -10.99 4.78 -13.66
C ASP A 617 -10.85 4.74 -15.18
N SER A 618 -9.69 5.21 -15.63
CA SER A 618 -9.22 5.07 -17.01
C SER A 618 -8.58 3.70 -17.29
N TYR A 619 -8.46 2.87 -16.25
CA TYR A 619 -7.92 1.51 -16.27
C TYR A 619 -8.88 0.54 -15.59
N GLU A 620 -8.63 -0.76 -15.76
CA GLU A 620 -9.36 -1.84 -15.07
C GLU A 620 -8.71 -2.09 -13.70
N PRO A 621 -9.44 -1.97 -12.57
CA PRO A 621 -8.92 -2.26 -11.25
C PRO A 621 -8.88 -3.78 -10.98
N ASP A 622 -7.95 -4.22 -10.13
CA ASP A 622 -7.88 -5.60 -9.61
C ASP A 622 -8.92 -5.84 -8.52
N GLY A 623 -9.27 -4.80 -7.79
CA GLY A 623 -10.39 -4.84 -6.86
C GLY A 623 -11.74 -4.88 -7.54
N VAL A 624 -12.76 -5.22 -6.75
CA VAL A 624 -14.14 -5.35 -7.19
C VAL A 624 -15.05 -4.61 -6.21
N ALA A 625 -16.10 -3.97 -6.72
CA ALA A 625 -17.02 -3.23 -5.84
C ALA A 625 -17.72 -4.18 -4.85
N LEU A 626 -17.69 -3.83 -3.57
CA LEU A 626 -18.29 -4.58 -2.46
C LEU A 626 -19.80 -4.32 -2.40
N VAL A 627 -20.52 -4.75 -3.43
CA VAL A 627 -21.99 -4.56 -3.57
C VAL A 627 -22.79 -5.14 -2.41
N ASP A 628 -22.21 -6.11 -1.70
CA ASP A 628 -22.74 -6.67 -0.46
C ASP A 628 -22.96 -5.58 0.62
N PHE A 629 -22.13 -4.54 0.63
CA PHE A 629 -22.23 -3.39 1.54
C PHE A 629 -23.06 -2.22 1.01
N LEU A 630 -23.50 -2.29 -0.26
CA LEU A 630 -24.18 -1.17 -0.93
C LEU A 630 -25.69 -1.39 -1.02
N ASP A 631 -26.46 -0.31 -0.92
CA ASP A 631 -27.89 -0.32 -1.18
C ASP A 631 -28.17 -0.70 -2.64
N THR A 632 -29.24 -1.46 -2.87
CA THR A 632 -29.62 -1.91 -4.22
C THR A 632 -29.87 -0.75 -5.19
N SER A 633 -30.29 0.42 -4.69
CA SER A 633 -30.47 1.62 -5.50
C SER A 633 -29.16 2.31 -5.89
N ALA A 634 -28.07 2.07 -5.16
CA ALA A 634 -26.78 2.73 -5.35
C ALA A 634 -25.88 2.03 -6.38
N VAL A 635 -26.21 0.79 -6.76
CA VAL A 635 -25.46 -0.01 -7.74
C VAL A 635 -26.06 0.05 -9.14
N SER A 636 -25.30 -0.37 -10.16
CA SER A 636 -25.75 -0.39 -11.56
C SER A 636 -26.95 -1.33 -11.78
N THR A 637 -27.74 -1.09 -12.85
CA THR A 637 -28.85 -1.99 -13.21
C THR A 637 -28.38 -3.40 -13.53
N ASP A 638 -27.19 -3.53 -14.12
CA ASP A 638 -26.64 -4.82 -14.54
C ASP A 638 -26.16 -5.64 -13.32
N LEU A 639 -25.52 -4.98 -12.34
CA LEU A 639 -25.22 -5.60 -11.04
C LEU A 639 -26.49 -6.12 -10.36
N ARG A 640 -27.60 -5.36 -10.41
CA ARG A 640 -28.88 -5.83 -9.86
C ARG A 640 -29.43 -7.04 -10.59
N ALA A 641 -29.37 -7.06 -11.92
CA ALA A 641 -29.97 -8.11 -12.75
C ALA A 641 -29.27 -9.47 -12.58
N HIS A 642 -27.94 -9.47 -12.36
CA HIS A 642 -27.10 -10.66 -12.27
C HIS A 642 -26.51 -10.88 -10.86
N HIS A 643 -27.08 -10.24 -9.83
CA HIS A 643 -26.50 -10.13 -8.49
C HIS A 643 -25.97 -11.46 -7.92
N GLU A 644 -26.80 -12.51 -7.89
CA GLU A 644 -26.41 -13.80 -7.27
C GLU A 644 -25.23 -14.49 -7.97
N SER A 645 -25.14 -14.39 -9.31
CA SER A 645 -24.03 -14.99 -10.07
C SER A 645 -22.76 -14.15 -9.96
N LEU A 646 -22.88 -12.82 -9.92
CA LEU A 646 -21.74 -11.91 -9.77
C LEU A 646 -21.15 -11.94 -8.35
N VAL A 647 -21.96 -12.04 -7.30
CA VAL A 647 -21.47 -12.25 -5.92
C VAL A 647 -20.71 -13.57 -5.81
N ARG A 648 -21.24 -14.67 -6.35
CA ARG A 648 -20.53 -15.96 -6.37
C ARG A 648 -19.24 -15.93 -7.20
N LEU A 649 -19.23 -15.16 -8.29
CA LEU A 649 -18.02 -14.95 -9.08
C LEU A 649 -16.99 -14.16 -8.28
N ARG A 650 -17.40 -13.08 -7.60
CA ARG A 650 -16.57 -12.25 -6.72
C ARG A 650 -15.90 -13.08 -5.64
N GLU A 651 -16.67 -13.93 -4.94
CA GLU A 651 -16.15 -14.82 -3.90
C GLU A 651 -15.02 -15.70 -4.45
N VAL A 652 -15.23 -16.40 -5.56
CA VAL A 652 -14.19 -17.26 -6.16
C VAL A 652 -13.02 -16.45 -6.69
N TYR A 653 -13.29 -15.30 -7.33
CA TYR A 653 -12.27 -14.40 -7.85
C TYR A 653 -11.30 -13.98 -6.75
N LYS A 654 -11.80 -13.54 -5.60
CA LYS A 654 -10.96 -13.13 -4.47
C LYS A 654 -10.07 -14.24 -3.95
N GLN A 655 -10.58 -15.47 -3.85
CA GLN A 655 -9.78 -16.63 -3.42
C GLN A 655 -8.66 -17.00 -4.41
N VAL A 656 -8.83 -16.64 -5.70
CA VAL A 656 -7.88 -16.93 -6.78
C VAL A 656 -6.89 -15.79 -7.02
N ALA A 657 -7.33 -14.54 -6.85
CA ALA A 657 -6.59 -13.35 -7.23
C ALA A 657 -5.85 -12.70 -6.07
N ALA A 658 -6.40 -12.70 -4.86
CA ALA A 658 -5.83 -11.93 -3.76
C ALA A 658 -4.54 -12.56 -3.20
N PRO A 659 -3.57 -11.74 -2.73
CA PRO A 659 -2.29 -12.23 -2.20
C PRO A 659 -2.44 -13.10 -0.94
N PHE A 660 -3.51 -12.91 -0.18
CA PHE A 660 -3.88 -13.76 0.97
C PHE A 660 -4.99 -14.79 0.67
N GLY A 661 -5.37 -14.91 -0.60
CA GLY A 661 -6.31 -15.94 -1.05
C GLY A 661 -5.70 -17.35 -0.99
N PRO A 662 -6.51 -18.41 -0.89
CA PRO A 662 -6.02 -19.79 -0.83
C PRO A 662 -5.12 -20.17 -2.00
N TYR A 663 -5.37 -19.66 -3.21
CA TYR A 663 -4.47 -19.95 -4.35
C TYR A 663 -3.04 -19.51 -4.04
N ALA A 664 -2.87 -18.25 -3.61
CA ALA A 664 -1.57 -17.67 -3.29
C ALA A 664 -0.89 -18.44 -2.15
N MET A 665 -1.61 -18.67 -1.05
CA MET A 665 -1.08 -19.36 0.13
C MET A 665 -0.73 -20.83 -0.13
N ASP A 666 -1.54 -21.55 -0.90
CA ASP A 666 -1.23 -22.94 -1.29
C ASP A 666 0.01 -22.99 -2.21
N THR A 667 0.15 -22.05 -3.16
CA THR A 667 1.36 -21.99 -3.99
C THR A 667 2.61 -21.64 -3.18
N LEU A 668 2.49 -20.79 -2.17
CA LEU A 668 3.60 -20.45 -1.27
C LEU A 668 4.03 -21.65 -0.40
N VAL A 669 3.07 -22.43 0.11
CA VAL A 669 3.36 -23.70 0.80
C VAL A 669 4.09 -24.68 -0.13
N ALA A 670 3.62 -24.83 -1.37
CA ALA A 670 4.26 -25.69 -2.36
C ALA A 670 5.69 -25.22 -2.68
N SER A 671 5.87 -23.92 -2.92
CA SER A 671 7.17 -23.31 -3.22
C SER A 671 8.14 -23.51 -2.07
N THR A 672 7.70 -23.28 -0.83
CA THR A 672 8.52 -23.48 0.37
C THR A 672 9.09 -24.90 0.40
N ARG A 673 8.25 -25.92 0.21
CA ARG A 673 8.70 -27.33 0.19
C ARG A 673 9.61 -27.63 -1.00
N GLY A 674 9.27 -27.09 -2.17
CA GLY A 674 10.11 -27.15 -3.36
C GLY A 674 11.50 -26.57 -3.10
N ILE A 675 11.58 -25.39 -2.48
CA ILE A 675 12.82 -24.67 -2.18
C ILE A 675 13.65 -25.44 -1.15
N GLN A 676 13.03 -25.99 -0.10
CA GLN A 676 13.71 -26.81 0.90
C GLN A 676 14.21 -28.15 0.34
N SER A 677 13.61 -28.64 -0.74
CA SER A 677 13.98 -29.90 -1.37
C SER A 677 15.36 -29.85 -2.05
N GLY A 678 15.79 -31.02 -2.51
CA GLY A 678 16.98 -31.16 -3.32
C GLY A 678 18.29 -31.17 -2.53
N SER A 679 19.39 -30.98 -3.24
CA SER A 679 20.76 -31.03 -2.73
C SER A 679 21.69 -30.28 -3.68
N ALA A 680 22.98 -30.17 -3.31
CA ALA A 680 24.01 -29.59 -4.18
C ALA A 680 24.14 -30.28 -5.57
N THR A 681 23.55 -31.46 -5.77
CA THR A 681 23.66 -32.23 -7.02
C THR A 681 22.31 -32.59 -7.66
N ASP A 682 21.19 -32.30 -7.02
CA ASP A 682 19.85 -32.66 -7.52
C ASP A 682 18.79 -31.71 -6.98
N ASP A 683 18.24 -30.86 -7.86
CA ASP A 683 17.13 -29.95 -7.59
C ASP A 683 15.89 -30.33 -8.43
N SER A 684 15.75 -31.61 -8.82
CA SER A 684 14.65 -32.05 -9.70
C SER A 684 13.25 -31.83 -9.11
N VAL A 685 13.09 -32.00 -7.80
CA VAL A 685 11.81 -31.76 -7.08
C VAL A 685 11.47 -30.28 -7.07
N TYR A 686 12.44 -29.41 -6.75
CA TYR A 686 12.30 -27.95 -6.86
C TYR A 686 11.87 -27.53 -8.26
N ILE A 687 12.58 -27.99 -9.30
CA ILE A 687 12.29 -27.65 -10.69
C ILE A 687 10.87 -28.10 -11.08
N ALA A 688 10.47 -29.32 -10.69
CA ALA A 688 9.14 -29.84 -10.99
C ALA A 688 8.03 -29.04 -10.28
N THR A 689 8.24 -28.69 -9.01
CA THR A 689 7.29 -27.93 -8.19
C THR A 689 7.09 -26.52 -8.77
N GLU A 690 8.17 -25.78 -9.01
CA GLU A 690 8.09 -24.42 -9.54
C GLU A 690 7.58 -24.39 -10.99
N ASN A 691 7.84 -25.42 -11.81
CA ASN A 691 7.21 -25.52 -13.12
C ASN A 691 5.69 -25.73 -13.02
N SER A 692 5.21 -26.48 -12.02
CA SER A 692 3.79 -26.63 -11.74
C SER A 692 3.17 -25.31 -11.28
N ILE A 693 3.86 -24.57 -10.39
CA ILE A 693 3.42 -23.24 -9.94
C ILE A 693 3.35 -22.28 -11.14
N ALA A 694 4.40 -22.19 -11.97
CA ALA A 694 4.40 -21.34 -13.16
C ALA A 694 3.24 -21.65 -14.13
N SER A 695 2.92 -22.94 -14.31
CA SER A 695 1.79 -23.40 -15.12
C SER A 695 0.45 -23.00 -14.51
N LEU A 696 0.27 -23.20 -13.21
CA LEU A 696 -0.93 -22.79 -12.50
C LEU A 696 -1.10 -21.27 -12.54
N THR A 697 -0.03 -20.49 -12.33
CA THR A 697 -0.07 -19.03 -12.34
C THR A 697 -0.44 -18.51 -13.73
N SER A 698 0.04 -19.15 -14.79
CA SER A 698 -0.39 -18.78 -16.16
C SER A 698 -1.88 -19.05 -16.40
N GLN A 699 -2.42 -20.14 -15.85
CA GLN A 699 -3.86 -20.44 -15.90
C GLN A 699 -4.67 -19.47 -15.04
N ARG A 700 -4.15 -19.14 -13.84
CA ARG A 700 -4.68 -18.15 -12.92
C ARG A 700 -4.82 -16.81 -13.61
N ASP A 701 -3.73 -16.26 -14.14
CA ASP A 701 -3.70 -14.92 -14.74
C ASP A 701 -4.71 -14.81 -15.90
N ALA A 702 -4.84 -15.87 -16.72
CA ALA A 702 -5.79 -15.89 -17.83
C ALA A 702 -7.26 -15.96 -17.39
N LEU A 703 -7.56 -16.66 -16.31
CA LEU A 703 -8.91 -16.76 -15.74
C LEU A 703 -9.28 -15.51 -14.94
N GLU A 704 -8.36 -15.05 -14.09
CA GLU A 704 -8.44 -13.83 -13.28
C GLU A 704 -8.81 -12.64 -14.15
N ALA A 705 -8.11 -12.43 -15.28
CA ALA A 705 -8.44 -11.36 -16.21
C ALA A 705 -9.89 -11.44 -16.75
N GLN A 706 -10.41 -12.64 -17.05
CA GLN A 706 -11.80 -12.80 -17.51
C GLN A 706 -12.80 -12.48 -16.40
N MET A 707 -12.54 -12.94 -15.18
CA MET A 707 -13.37 -12.68 -14.01
C MET A 707 -13.39 -11.19 -13.67
N ARG A 708 -12.21 -10.56 -13.64
CA ARG A 708 -12.03 -9.12 -13.38
C ARG A 708 -12.78 -8.28 -14.40
N THR A 709 -12.67 -8.59 -15.69
CA THR A 709 -13.42 -7.88 -16.74
C THR A 709 -14.92 -8.05 -16.60
N ALA A 710 -15.41 -9.25 -16.28
CA ALA A 710 -16.84 -9.46 -16.07
C ALA A 710 -17.38 -8.64 -14.88
N LEU A 711 -16.65 -8.62 -13.75
CA LEU A 711 -17.01 -7.87 -12.55
C LEU A 711 -16.91 -6.35 -12.76
N THR A 712 -15.86 -5.89 -13.44
CA THR A 712 -15.64 -4.48 -13.79
C THR A 712 -16.73 -3.96 -14.73
N ASN A 713 -17.04 -4.70 -15.81
CA ASN A 713 -18.06 -4.30 -16.77
C ASN A 713 -19.46 -4.26 -16.16
N ALA A 714 -19.78 -5.20 -15.27
CA ALA A 714 -21.04 -5.16 -14.54
C ALA A 714 -21.14 -3.91 -13.65
N THR A 715 -20.03 -3.51 -13.03
CA THR A 715 -19.98 -2.36 -12.11
C THR A 715 -20.01 -1.02 -12.85
N PHE A 716 -19.11 -0.81 -13.80
CA PHE A 716 -18.84 0.49 -14.45
C PHE A 716 -19.37 0.60 -15.88
N GLY A 717 -20.11 -0.42 -16.34
CA GLY A 717 -20.65 -0.54 -17.68
C GLY A 717 -19.63 -1.09 -18.69
N GLY A 718 -20.12 -1.90 -19.62
CA GLY A 718 -19.31 -2.56 -20.65
C GLY A 718 -20.04 -3.78 -21.21
N PRO A 719 -19.41 -4.57 -22.09
CA PRO A 719 -19.95 -5.85 -22.51
C PRO A 719 -20.15 -6.79 -21.32
N LEU A 720 -21.40 -7.24 -21.09
CA LEU A 720 -21.74 -8.14 -20.01
C LEU A 720 -21.42 -9.60 -20.38
N ALA A 721 -20.85 -10.33 -19.43
CA ALA A 721 -20.71 -11.78 -19.52
C ALA A 721 -22.08 -12.46 -19.38
N SER A 722 -22.31 -13.55 -20.10
CA SER A 722 -23.55 -14.31 -19.95
C SER A 722 -23.55 -15.12 -18.65
N GLU A 723 -24.74 -15.49 -18.15
CA GLU A 723 -24.86 -16.42 -17.01
C GLU A 723 -24.08 -17.73 -17.18
N GLN A 724 -23.93 -18.20 -18.43
CA GLN A 724 -23.16 -19.40 -18.71
C GLN A 724 -21.65 -19.15 -18.60
N ASP A 725 -21.19 -17.97 -19.03
CA ASP A 725 -19.79 -17.57 -18.89
C ASP A 725 -19.43 -17.42 -17.40
N LEU A 726 -20.29 -16.75 -16.61
CA LEU A 726 -20.13 -16.59 -15.16
C LEU A 726 -20.00 -17.95 -14.46
N LYS A 727 -20.90 -18.90 -14.76
CA LYS A 727 -20.85 -20.26 -14.20
C LYS A 727 -19.59 -21.02 -14.60
N THR A 728 -19.14 -20.84 -15.84
CA THR A 728 -17.92 -21.48 -16.35
C THR A 728 -16.70 -20.96 -15.63
N MET A 729 -16.57 -19.64 -15.47
CA MET A 729 -15.48 -19.02 -14.71
C MET A 729 -15.47 -19.50 -13.25
N ILE A 730 -16.63 -19.51 -12.58
CA ILE A 730 -16.74 -20.03 -11.20
C ILE A 730 -16.24 -21.47 -11.08
N ALA A 731 -16.63 -22.34 -12.00
CA ALA A 731 -16.20 -23.74 -12.00
C ALA A 731 -14.68 -23.86 -12.21
N GLN A 732 -14.14 -23.13 -13.20
CA GLN A 732 -12.70 -23.11 -13.47
C GLN A 732 -11.89 -22.56 -12.29
N GLY A 733 -12.40 -21.54 -11.59
CA GLY A 733 -11.73 -20.99 -10.41
C GLY A 733 -11.67 -22.00 -9.27
N ARG A 734 -12.76 -22.74 -9.02
CA ARG A 734 -12.77 -23.82 -8.02
C ARG A 734 -11.82 -24.96 -8.39
N ASP A 735 -11.74 -25.32 -9.67
CA ASP A 735 -10.81 -26.34 -10.15
C ASP A 735 -9.35 -25.89 -9.99
N LEU A 736 -9.06 -24.60 -10.22
CA LEU A 736 -7.73 -24.03 -10.02
C LEU A 736 -7.33 -24.03 -8.54
N LEU A 737 -8.24 -23.64 -7.65
CA LEU A 737 -8.03 -23.70 -6.19
C LEU A 737 -7.75 -25.14 -5.73
N ALA A 738 -8.51 -26.11 -6.23
CA ALA A 738 -8.28 -27.53 -5.92
C ALA A 738 -6.91 -28.03 -6.41
N GLN A 739 -6.44 -27.55 -7.57
CA GLN A 739 -5.11 -27.90 -8.09
C GLN A 739 -3.98 -27.29 -7.27
N ALA A 740 -4.09 -26.01 -6.87
CA ALA A 740 -3.12 -25.37 -5.99
C ALA A 740 -3.04 -26.10 -4.64
N SER A 741 -4.18 -26.40 -4.03
CA SER A 741 -4.26 -27.15 -2.78
C SER A 741 -3.68 -28.56 -2.90
N ALA A 742 -3.93 -29.26 -4.01
CA ALA A 742 -3.34 -30.57 -4.27
C ALA A 742 -1.82 -30.50 -4.46
N LEU A 743 -1.30 -29.43 -5.10
CA LEU A 743 0.12 -29.20 -5.24
C LEU A 743 0.75 -28.93 -3.86
N ALA A 744 0.16 -28.07 -3.04
CA ALA A 744 0.59 -27.80 -1.67
C ALA A 744 0.58 -29.06 -0.79
N ALA A 745 -0.40 -29.95 -0.97
CA ALA A 745 -0.46 -31.21 -0.23
C ALA A 745 0.55 -32.25 -0.74
N GLY A 746 0.89 -32.22 -2.03
CA GLY A 746 1.72 -33.24 -2.71
C GLY A 746 3.20 -32.89 -2.88
N SER A 747 3.57 -31.62 -2.74
CA SER A 747 4.95 -31.12 -2.76
C SER A 747 5.75 -31.51 -1.52
#